data_AF-A0A182V633-F1
#
_entry.id   AF-A0A182V633-F1
#
_cell.length_a   1.000
_cell.length_b   1.000
_cell.length_c   1.000
_cell.angle_alpha   90.00
_cell.angle_beta   90.00
_cell.angle_gamma   90.00
#
_symmetry.space_group_name_H-M   'P 1'
#
loop_
_entity.id
_entity.type
_entity.pdbx_description
1 polymer ?
#
loop_
_entity_poly.entity_id
_entity_poly.type
_entity_poly.pdbx_seq_one_letter_code
_entity_poly.pdbx_strand_id
1 'polypeptide(L)'
;MIIYTNTGNPFGLKLLICANLAKTNVEVKHVTLNDPALGDMKHLPVLQLNSGVQLFSTDVAAKYLLPGDDASKVVQRDEWLEWSSKRLAPALTHNMAVGSRADPNTKPILNTLVKMLDDCLSNSTFLTGDKISSADVAVWSLLAPDGTLKGAVNIDNVLRWYRQITALPEVQSALAALPLKELSFASLQHSNRFGGLHHIVLNPEIADFEGELLADTSANIAETVQREEIEAARAAFGETDDRAVRDEPRIVLPKPGQKNNLITSALPYVNNVPHLGNIVGCVLSADIFARYSRLCGYNTLYIGGTDEYGTATETKALAENMTPRQICDKYFDIHNSIYRWFGIGFDYFGRTTTAEQTRIVQEIFKELYASGYIETRSVEQLLCQKCDRYLADRFVEGTCPHPGCGYEDARGDQCDGCGKLVNAVELLRPRCKMCNTSPVMRESSQFFLDLPKIEPTLREWVDRSEGGWTHNARVITRAWLKEGLKARCITRDLKWGIPVPLEGYEKKVFYVWFDAPIGYISITSRYCKEWKQWWQPDTANTGVKVDLYQFMAKDNVPFHSVMFPASLLAVDKGYTLVSHVMATEYLNYEDGKFSKSRGIGVFGNDAQDTGIPADVWRFYLGAARPEGQDSSFSWSDLQARNNSELLKNLGNFFNRALVFCEKFFDSTIPPMTLLEEDYTLLALINRELKGYVNQMEKARMRDGIRHLLQISRYGNQLMQSEEPWVKVKGTDDQKARAGTVIGLCCNFACLLATLIFPFMPTTARNMYSQLNVRGGFINSDKPLIRTLLPTGHRIGKPAVLFTKIEDARIEELKQKYGGVQQDKDKSPAPVKAPQGFTSLKDAQKAVDEQAAKVRKIKSSGADRTVWQPEVNILLELKKQLQTLSQPRTSESAATAAPGEKPAKQAPKQAPKQATGGAAVSTPPATNTTAADPSDVKALEEEIAQQGNKVRKLKEANSDKSVWQPEVSLLLSLKQKLASLTGIPVAAPAGGGKKKGNKK
;
A
#
# COMPACT_ATOMS: atom_id res chain seq x y z
N MET A 1 38.34 7.11 0.13
CA MET A 1 37.16 6.25 -0.15
C MET A 1 37.44 5.44 -1.40
N ILE A 2 36.66 4.41 -1.72
CA ILE A 2 36.85 3.58 -2.92
C ILE A 2 35.54 3.51 -3.71
N ILE A 3 35.57 3.82 -5.01
CA ILE A 3 34.47 3.55 -5.94
C ILE A 3 34.79 2.24 -6.67
N TYR A 4 33.99 1.21 -6.43
CA TYR A 4 34.00 0.00 -7.23
C TYR A 4 33.06 0.20 -8.42
N THR A 5 33.58 0.13 -9.63
CA THR A 5 32.79 0.35 -10.86
C THR A 5 33.31 -0.53 -11.99
N ASN A 6 32.61 -0.54 -13.11
CA ASN A 6 33.07 -1.13 -14.37
C ASN A 6 33.26 -0.06 -15.44
N THR A 7 33.96 -0.42 -16.51
CA THR A 7 34.22 0.47 -17.65
C THR A 7 32.91 0.88 -18.32
N GLY A 8 32.77 2.16 -18.69
CA GLY A 8 31.59 2.68 -19.36
C GLY A 8 30.33 2.72 -18.49
N ASN A 9 30.48 2.88 -17.17
CA ASN A 9 29.36 3.00 -16.24
C ASN A 9 29.06 4.48 -15.90
N PRO A 10 27.95 5.05 -16.39
CA PRO A 10 27.61 6.46 -16.15
C PRO A 10 27.37 6.76 -14.66
N PHE A 11 26.92 5.78 -13.88
CA PHE A 11 26.72 5.97 -12.44
C PHE A 11 28.05 5.95 -11.68
N GLY A 12 29.06 5.21 -12.16
CA GLY A 12 30.41 5.27 -11.60
C GLY A 12 31.06 6.63 -11.87
N LEU A 13 30.87 7.15 -13.08
CA LEU A 13 31.30 8.49 -13.48
C LEU A 13 30.61 9.57 -12.62
N LYS A 14 29.30 9.46 -12.39
CA LYS A 14 28.54 10.34 -11.49
C LYS A 14 29.18 10.46 -10.11
N LEU A 15 29.56 9.34 -9.49
CA LEU A 15 30.19 9.34 -8.17
C LEU A 15 31.58 9.97 -8.19
N LEU A 16 32.38 9.70 -9.23
CA LEU A 16 33.70 10.28 -9.36
C LEU A 16 33.64 11.81 -9.57
N ILE A 17 32.71 12.29 -10.41
CA ILE A 17 32.50 13.73 -10.61
C ILE A 17 32.07 14.39 -9.30
N CYS A 18 31.12 13.81 -8.55
CA CYS A 18 30.70 14.34 -7.25
C CYS A 18 31.89 14.41 -6.27
N ALA A 19 32.74 13.38 -6.25
CA ALA A 19 33.94 13.36 -5.41
C ALA A 19 34.96 14.44 -5.81
N ASN A 20 35.19 14.63 -7.12
CA ASN A 20 36.11 15.64 -7.63
C ASN A 20 35.62 17.06 -7.29
N LEU A 21 34.33 17.35 -7.50
CA LEU A 21 33.71 18.62 -7.14
C LEU A 21 33.79 18.88 -5.62
N ALA A 22 33.62 17.83 -4.82
CA ALA A 22 33.78 17.89 -3.37
C ALA A 22 35.25 17.83 -2.89
N LYS A 23 36.22 17.83 -3.82
CA LYS A 23 37.67 17.70 -3.55
C LYS A 23 38.01 16.53 -2.61
N THR A 24 37.22 15.46 -2.69
CA THR A 24 37.35 14.27 -1.85
C THR A 24 38.23 13.24 -2.55
N ASN A 25 39.26 12.74 -1.87
CA ASN A 25 40.14 11.73 -2.44
C ASN A 25 39.47 10.34 -2.48
N VAL A 26 39.26 9.84 -3.69
CA VAL A 26 38.58 8.57 -3.96
C VAL A 26 39.40 7.74 -4.95
N GLU A 27 39.69 6.50 -4.56
CA GLU A 27 40.32 5.52 -5.43
C GLU A 27 39.24 4.83 -6.29
N VAL A 28 39.46 4.70 -7.59
CA VAL A 28 38.54 4.00 -8.50
C VAL A 28 39.08 2.60 -8.78
N LYS A 29 38.29 1.57 -8.49
CA LYS A 29 38.63 0.16 -8.76
C LYS A 29 37.70 -0.43 -9.80
N HIS A 30 38.28 -0.89 -10.90
CA HIS A 30 37.57 -1.62 -11.94
C HIS A 30 37.37 -3.06 -11.52
N VAL A 31 36.12 -3.48 -11.38
CA VAL A 31 35.74 -4.83 -10.95
C VAL A 31 34.61 -5.40 -11.81
N THR A 32 34.42 -6.71 -11.73
CA THR A 32 33.26 -7.40 -12.35
C THR A 32 32.24 -7.77 -11.28
N LEU A 33 30.99 -8.08 -11.68
CA LEU A 33 29.93 -8.46 -10.73
C LEU A 33 30.23 -9.73 -9.90
N ASN A 34 31.21 -10.52 -10.32
CA ASN A 34 31.64 -11.72 -9.60
C ASN A 34 32.92 -11.50 -8.78
N ASP A 35 33.41 -10.26 -8.70
CA ASP A 35 34.61 -9.95 -7.94
C ASP A 35 34.39 -10.16 -6.44
N PRO A 36 35.23 -10.95 -5.75
CA PRO A 36 35.11 -11.20 -4.31
C PRO A 36 35.12 -9.93 -3.46
N ALA A 37 35.69 -8.83 -3.95
CA ALA A 37 35.74 -7.55 -3.24
C ALA A 37 34.34 -6.92 -3.02
N LEU A 38 33.32 -7.34 -3.79
CA LEU A 38 31.93 -6.89 -3.65
C LEU A 38 31.14 -7.63 -2.56
N GLY A 39 31.72 -8.68 -1.95
CA GLY A 39 31.05 -9.49 -0.93
C GLY A 39 29.75 -10.12 -1.45
N ASP A 40 28.68 -10.07 -0.63
CA ASP A 40 27.36 -10.63 -0.99
C ASP A 40 26.57 -9.71 -1.97
N MET A 41 27.07 -8.49 -2.24
CA MET A 41 26.36 -7.43 -2.95
C MET A 41 26.80 -7.32 -4.42
N LYS A 42 26.22 -8.14 -5.31
CA LYS A 42 26.56 -8.17 -6.74
C LYS A 42 25.88 -7.05 -7.57
N HIS A 43 26.34 -5.82 -7.40
CA HIS A 43 25.87 -4.60 -8.09
C HIS A 43 27.04 -3.61 -8.27
N LEU A 44 26.98 -2.74 -9.30
CA LEU A 44 28.03 -1.76 -9.59
C LEU A 44 27.41 -0.49 -10.17
N PRO A 45 27.74 0.71 -9.71
CA PRO A 45 28.88 1.01 -8.84
C PRO A 45 28.55 0.95 -7.34
N VAL A 46 29.59 0.84 -6.51
CA VAL A 46 29.49 0.86 -5.04
C VAL A 46 30.49 1.86 -4.49
N LEU A 47 30.06 2.76 -3.59
CA LEU A 47 30.96 3.64 -2.86
C LEU A 47 31.28 3.06 -1.49
N GLN A 48 32.53 2.68 -1.26
CA GLN A 48 33.02 2.29 0.05
C GLN A 48 33.63 3.49 0.77
N LEU A 49 33.05 3.83 1.92
CA LEU A 49 33.53 4.88 2.80
C LEU A 49 34.80 4.44 3.55
N ASN A 50 35.52 5.41 4.11
CA ASN A 50 36.72 5.12 4.91
C ASN A 50 36.43 4.27 6.17
N SER A 51 35.17 4.24 6.61
CA SER A 51 34.68 3.38 7.70
C SER A 51 34.51 1.91 7.31
N GLY A 52 34.64 1.57 6.02
CA GLY A 52 34.32 0.24 5.48
C GLY A 52 32.85 0.05 5.13
N VAL A 53 31.98 1.02 5.42
CA VAL A 53 30.57 1.00 5.01
C VAL A 53 30.48 1.15 3.49
N GLN A 54 29.68 0.29 2.87
CA GLN A 54 29.43 0.30 1.43
C GLN A 54 28.05 0.91 1.14
N LEU A 55 28.03 1.99 0.36
CA LEU A 55 26.83 2.63 -0.15
C LEU A 55 26.56 2.10 -1.56
N PHE A 56 25.41 1.44 -1.70
CA PHE A 56 24.97 0.81 -2.95
C PHE A 56 23.99 1.64 -3.76
N SER A 57 23.26 2.55 -3.10
CA SER A 57 22.42 3.53 -3.78
C SER A 57 23.30 4.64 -4.31
N THR A 58 23.34 4.78 -5.64
CA THR A 58 24.16 5.78 -6.33
C THR A 58 23.66 7.20 -6.07
N ASP A 59 22.37 7.39 -5.79
CA ASP A 59 21.79 8.67 -5.37
C ASP A 59 22.21 9.03 -3.94
N VAL A 60 22.11 8.09 -3.00
CA VAL A 60 22.57 8.32 -1.62
C VAL A 60 24.07 8.60 -1.58
N ALA A 61 24.86 7.86 -2.37
CA ALA A 61 26.30 8.09 -2.48
C ALA A 61 26.62 9.46 -3.11
N ALA A 62 25.88 9.90 -4.13
CA ALA A 62 26.04 11.24 -4.72
C ALA A 62 25.66 12.36 -3.74
N LYS A 63 24.57 12.20 -2.97
CA LYS A 63 24.19 13.12 -1.88
C LYS A 63 25.25 13.17 -0.79
N TYR A 64 25.83 12.02 -0.44
CA TYR A 64 26.87 11.94 0.57
C TYR A 64 28.16 12.67 0.13
N LEU A 65 28.56 12.49 -1.13
CA LEU A 65 29.75 13.15 -1.68
C LEU A 65 29.52 14.65 -1.91
N LEU A 66 28.34 15.03 -2.39
CA LEU A 66 27.99 16.42 -2.70
C LEU A 66 26.62 16.77 -2.06
N PRO A 67 26.60 17.08 -0.74
CA PRO A 67 25.39 17.26 0.06
C PRO A 67 24.67 18.60 -0.15
N GLY A 68 25.28 19.56 -0.86
CA GLY A 68 24.71 20.90 -1.09
C GLY A 68 24.69 21.78 0.17
N ASP A 69 24.93 23.08 0.00
CA ASP A 69 25.07 24.01 1.14
C ASP A 69 23.74 24.69 1.52
N ASP A 70 22.71 24.59 0.67
CA ASP A 70 21.44 25.30 0.83
C ASP A 70 20.29 24.33 1.16
N ALA A 71 19.83 24.38 2.41
CA ALA A 71 18.72 23.57 2.90
C ALA A 71 17.41 23.79 2.12
N SER A 72 17.21 24.97 1.53
CA SER A 72 16.00 25.29 0.75
C SER A 72 15.94 24.58 -0.61
N LYS A 73 17.08 24.08 -1.10
CA LYS A 73 17.21 23.41 -2.41
C LYS A 73 17.38 21.89 -2.31
N VAL A 74 17.41 21.34 -1.09
CA VAL A 74 17.56 19.90 -0.84
C VAL A 74 16.43 19.08 -1.44
N VAL A 75 15.18 19.58 -1.35
CA VAL A 75 14.00 18.90 -1.89
C VAL A 75 14.09 18.80 -3.41
N GLN A 76 14.35 19.93 -4.09
CA GLN A 76 14.48 20.01 -5.54
C GLN A 76 15.63 19.13 -6.08
N ARG A 77 16.77 19.09 -5.37
CA ARG A 77 17.88 18.20 -5.70
C ARG A 77 17.47 16.73 -5.61
N ASP A 78 16.75 16.36 -4.56
CA ASP A 78 16.35 14.99 -4.28
C ASP A 78 15.32 14.49 -5.31
N GLU A 79 14.40 15.37 -5.73
CA GLU A 79 13.45 15.13 -6.82
C GLU A 79 14.18 14.83 -8.13
N TRP A 80 15.17 15.64 -8.51
CA TRP A 80 15.93 15.41 -9.75
C TRP A 80 16.83 14.16 -9.70
N LEU A 81 17.40 13.84 -8.54
CA LEU A 81 18.13 12.59 -8.35
C LEU A 81 17.20 11.38 -8.54
N GLU A 82 16.02 11.42 -7.89
CA GLU A 82 15.01 10.38 -8.04
C GLU A 82 14.48 10.28 -9.47
N TRP A 83 14.21 11.42 -10.12
CA TRP A 83 13.79 11.50 -11.51
C TRP A 83 14.83 10.88 -12.45
N SER A 84 16.13 11.17 -12.25
CA SER A 84 17.20 10.62 -13.08
C SER A 84 17.27 9.09 -13.00
N SER A 85 17.08 8.53 -11.81
CA SER A 85 17.16 7.09 -11.53
C SER A 85 15.88 6.33 -11.90
N LYS A 86 14.69 6.96 -11.78
CA LYS A 86 13.38 6.31 -12.01
C LYS A 86 12.75 6.61 -13.38
N ARG A 87 13.17 7.67 -14.07
CA ARG A 87 12.60 8.09 -15.37
C ARG A 87 13.63 8.04 -16.49
N LEU A 88 14.70 8.82 -16.37
CA LEU A 88 15.68 8.98 -17.45
C LEU A 88 16.49 7.71 -17.71
N ALA A 89 17.09 7.11 -16.66
CA ALA A 89 17.89 5.89 -16.83
C ALA A 89 17.08 4.70 -17.39
N PRO A 90 15.83 4.43 -16.94
CA PRO A 90 14.97 3.43 -17.58
C PRO A 90 14.59 3.74 -19.03
N ALA A 91 14.27 4.99 -19.36
CA ALA A 91 13.96 5.38 -20.74
C ALA A 91 15.15 5.17 -21.69
N LEU A 92 16.36 5.55 -21.25
CA LEU A 92 17.60 5.29 -21.99
C LEU A 92 17.85 3.79 -22.15
N THR A 93 17.68 3.01 -21.07
CA THR A 93 17.87 1.56 -21.09
C THR A 93 16.92 0.88 -22.07
N HIS A 94 15.63 1.25 -22.06
CA HIS A 94 14.61 0.68 -22.95
C HIS A 94 14.85 1.09 -24.42
N ASN A 95 15.16 2.36 -24.68
CA ASN A 95 15.52 2.83 -26.02
C ASN A 95 16.73 2.07 -26.60
N MET A 96 17.68 1.69 -25.74
CA MET A 96 18.85 0.90 -26.15
C MET A 96 18.56 -0.60 -26.30
N ALA A 97 17.66 -1.16 -25.48
CA ALA A 97 17.34 -2.60 -25.50
C ALA A 97 16.56 -3.03 -26.74
N VAL A 98 15.71 -2.15 -27.28
CA VAL A 98 14.75 -2.46 -28.35
C VAL A 98 15.38 -2.44 -29.74
N GLY A 99 16.52 -1.75 -29.93
CA GLY A 99 17.19 -1.62 -31.24
C GLY A 99 16.28 -1.01 -32.32
N SER A 100 16.67 -1.13 -33.59
CA SER A 100 15.92 -0.59 -34.76
C SER A 100 14.60 -1.32 -35.08
N ARG A 101 14.09 -2.20 -34.19
CA ARG A 101 12.76 -2.81 -34.29
C ARG A 101 11.81 -2.10 -33.34
N ALA A 102 11.10 -1.13 -33.91
CA ALA A 102 10.41 -0.03 -33.27
C ALA A 102 9.31 -0.40 -32.26
N ASP A 103 9.56 -0.10 -30.98
CA ASP A 103 8.54 0.52 -30.14
C ASP A 103 8.48 2.01 -30.54
N PRO A 104 7.43 2.47 -31.25
CA PRO A 104 7.35 3.84 -31.74
C PRO A 104 7.33 4.90 -30.61
N ASN A 105 7.09 4.50 -29.37
CA ASN A 105 6.96 5.40 -28.22
C ASN A 105 8.29 5.69 -27.50
N THR A 106 9.35 4.91 -27.76
CA THR A 106 10.68 5.08 -27.14
C THR A 106 11.26 6.48 -27.35
N LYS A 107 11.30 6.94 -28.60
CA LYS A 107 11.84 8.26 -28.97
C LYS A 107 10.97 9.42 -28.46
N PRO A 108 9.63 9.41 -28.61
CA PRO A 108 8.76 10.42 -28.00
C PRO A 108 8.94 10.57 -26.49
N ILE A 109 9.04 9.47 -25.73
CA ILE A 109 9.22 9.52 -24.27
C ILE A 109 10.57 10.15 -23.91
N LEU A 110 11.65 9.75 -24.61
CA LEU A 110 12.96 10.34 -24.38
C LEU A 110 12.98 11.84 -24.74
N ASN A 111 12.37 12.22 -25.86
CA ASN A 111 12.23 13.62 -26.27
C ASN A 111 11.44 14.44 -25.23
N THR A 112 10.39 13.85 -24.64
CA THR A 112 9.59 14.50 -23.59
C THR A 112 10.41 14.74 -22.33
N LEU A 113 11.17 13.74 -21.88
CA LEU A 113 12.05 13.87 -20.71
C LEU A 113 13.16 14.88 -20.93
N VAL A 114 13.74 14.94 -22.14
CA VAL A 114 14.75 15.93 -22.49
C VAL A 114 14.13 17.34 -22.62
N LYS A 115 12.89 17.45 -23.11
CA LYS A 115 12.16 18.73 -23.13
C LYS A 115 11.86 19.24 -21.72
N MET A 116 11.40 18.38 -20.81
CA MET A 116 11.21 18.76 -19.40
C MET A 116 12.51 19.29 -18.77
N LEU A 117 13.63 18.66 -19.11
CA LEU A 117 14.94 19.11 -18.68
C LEU A 117 15.29 20.49 -19.26
N ASP A 118 14.99 20.72 -20.55
CA ASP A 118 15.20 22.02 -21.21
C ASP A 118 14.34 23.13 -20.58
N ASP A 119 13.06 22.86 -20.37
CA ASP A 119 12.10 23.78 -19.78
C ASP A 119 12.54 24.17 -18.36
N CYS A 120 13.06 23.22 -17.57
CA CYS A 120 13.62 23.52 -16.25
C CYS A 120 14.85 24.43 -16.35
N LEU A 121 15.75 24.17 -17.30
CA LEU A 121 16.99 24.92 -17.50
C LEU A 121 16.79 26.25 -18.22
N SER A 122 15.57 26.55 -18.69
CA SER A 122 15.23 27.87 -19.21
C SER A 122 15.27 28.96 -18.12
N ASN A 123 14.96 28.57 -16.87
CA ASN A 123 14.82 29.48 -15.73
C ASN A 123 16.05 29.53 -14.80
N SER A 124 17.03 28.63 -14.98
CA SER A 124 18.21 28.55 -14.11
C SER A 124 19.45 28.05 -14.85
N THR A 125 20.63 28.36 -14.30
CA THR A 125 21.91 27.90 -14.88
C THR A 125 22.13 26.40 -14.67
N PHE A 126 21.72 25.89 -13.51
CA PHE A 126 21.78 24.49 -13.09
C PHE A 126 20.43 24.03 -12.53
N LEU A 127 20.22 22.73 -12.37
CA LEU A 127 18.94 22.12 -11.98
C LEU A 127 18.40 22.58 -10.62
N THR A 128 19.28 23.05 -9.73
CA THR A 128 18.93 23.47 -8.37
C THR A 128 19.22 24.95 -8.11
N GLY A 129 19.51 25.73 -9.16
CA GLY A 129 19.79 27.18 -9.08
C GLY A 129 21.07 27.57 -9.80
N ASP A 130 21.91 28.39 -9.17
CA ASP A 130 23.10 28.99 -9.79
C ASP A 130 24.39 28.20 -9.56
N LYS A 131 24.34 27.13 -8.77
CA LYS A 131 25.48 26.26 -8.49
C LYS A 131 25.21 24.83 -8.94
N ILE A 132 26.27 24.16 -9.39
CA ILE A 132 26.22 22.73 -9.71
C ILE A 132 25.92 21.89 -8.47
N SER A 133 25.04 20.91 -8.62
CA SER A 133 24.63 20.00 -7.56
C SER A 133 24.83 18.53 -7.94
N SER A 134 24.63 17.62 -6.99
CA SER A 134 24.64 16.18 -7.29
C SER A 134 23.52 15.77 -8.26
N ALA A 135 22.43 16.54 -8.34
CA ALA A 135 21.37 16.32 -9.33
C ALA A 135 21.86 16.61 -10.76
N ASP A 136 22.57 17.73 -10.96
CA ASP A 136 23.16 18.09 -12.25
C ASP A 136 24.12 17.00 -12.72
N VAL A 137 25.02 16.56 -11.84
CA VAL A 137 25.99 15.50 -12.14
C VAL A 137 25.28 14.18 -12.47
N ALA A 138 24.19 13.85 -11.77
CA ALA A 138 23.45 12.62 -12.00
C ALA A 138 22.76 12.58 -13.37
N VAL A 139 22.07 13.66 -13.74
CA VAL A 139 21.42 13.78 -15.05
C VAL A 139 22.47 13.88 -16.15
N TRP A 140 23.51 14.68 -15.96
CA TRP A 140 24.57 14.89 -16.95
C TRP A 140 25.30 13.59 -17.26
N SER A 141 25.65 12.78 -16.26
CA SER A 141 26.39 11.53 -16.47
C SER A 141 25.63 10.50 -17.31
N LEU A 142 24.29 10.55 -17.31
CA LEU A 142 23.43 9.70 -18.15
C LEU A 142 23.34 10.20 -19.60
N LEU A 143 23.49 11.51 -19.82
CA LEU A 143 23.48 12.15 -21.14
C LEU A 143 24.88 12.30 -21.76
N ALA A 144 25.93 12.12 -20.94
CA ALA A 144 27.34 12.23 -21.31
C ALA A 144 27.82 11.35 -22.49
N PRO A 145 27.30 10.13 -22.72
CA PRO A 145 27.75 9.31 -23.84
C PRO A 145 27.42 9.94 -25.19
N ASP A 146 28.35 9.86 -26.13
CA ASP A 146 28.20 10.40 -27.47
C ASP A 146 26.98 9.82 -28.19
N GLY A 147 26.16 10.71 -28.77
CA GLY A 147 24.96 10.32 -29.51
C GLY A 147 23.67 10.25 -28.68
N THR A 148 23.71 10.36 -27.35
CA THR A 148 22.50 10.30 -26.50
C THR A 148 21.50 11.43 -26.81
N LEU A 149 22.01 12.63 -27.12
CA LEU A 149 21.20 13.80 -27.50
C LEU A 149 21.02 13.95 -29.02
N LYS A 150 21.50 13.00 -29.84
CA LYS A 150 21.46 13.11 -31.30
C LYS A 150 20.04 12.94 -31.82
N GLY A 151 19.49 13.98 -32.44
CA GLY A 151 18.13 14.00 -32.98
C GLY A 151 17.07 14.57 -32.04
N ALA A 152 17.46 15.04 -30.84
CA ALA A 152 16.60 15.86 -30.00
C ALA A 152 16.42 17.26 -30.63
N VAL A 153 15.22 17.83 -30.49
CA VAL A 153 14.81 19.11 -31.10
C VAL A 153 14.36 20.06 -29.98
N ASN A 154 14.63 21.36 -30.09
CA ASN A 154 14.31 22.39 -29.09
C ASN A 154 14.97 22.13 -27.72
N ILE A 155 16.30 21.96 -27.70
CA ILE A 155 17.07 21.63 -26.48
C ILE A 155 18.24 22.59 -26.23
N ASP A 156 18.06 23.87 -26.56
CA ASP A 156 19.14 24.87 -26.51
C ASP A 156 19.65 25.11 -25.08
N ASN A 157 18.77 25.06 -24.09
CA ASN A 157 19.13 25.23 -22.68
C ASN A 157 19.88 24.01 -22.15
N VAL A 158 19.44 22.80 -22.53
CA VAL A 158 20.15 21.55 -22.23
C VAL A 158 21.53 21.56 -22.86
N LEU A 159 21.68 21.98 -24.12
CA LEU A 159 22.98 22.03 -24.79
C LEU A 159 23.92 23.05 -24.13
N ARG A 160 23.41 24.21 -23.71
CA ARG A 160 24.17 25.21 -22.94
C ARG A 160 24.66 24.61 -21.62
N TRP A 161 23.76 24.08 -20.81
CA TRP A 161 24.05 23.45 -19.51
C TRP A 161 25.02 22.28 -19.66
N TYR A 162 24.80 21.42 -20.65
CA TYR A 162 25.65 20.27 -20.93
C TYR A 162 27.08 20.69 -21.25
N ARG A 163 27.27 21.70 -22.11
CA ARG A 163 28.61 22.24 -22.44
C ARG A 163 29.28 22.88 -21.24
N GLN A 164 28.54 23.59 -20.41
CA GLN A 164 29.06 24.21 -19.19
C GLN A 164 29.57 23.16 -18.20
N ILE A 165 28.80 22.10 -17.93
CA ILE A 165 29.25 21.00 -17.06
C ILE A 165 30.43 20.26 -17.68
N THR A 166 30.37 19.98 -18.99
CA THR A 166 31.46 19.29 -19.70
C THR A 166 32.77 20.07 -19.57
N ALA A 167 32.74 21.40 -19.63
CA ALA A 167 33.94 22.23 -19.55
C ALA A 167 34.61 22.27 -18.17
N LEU A 168 33.97 21.76 -17.12
CA LEU A 168 34.52 21.80 -15.76
C LEU A 168 35.79 20.92 -15.65
N PRO A 169 36.89 21.42 -15.05
CA PRO A 169 38.12 20.64 -14.87
C PRO A 169 37.89 19.32 -14.12
N GLU A 170 36.99 19.31 -13.14
CA GLU A 170 36.62 18.15 -12.33
C GLU A 170 35.93 17.07 -13.17
N VAL A 171 35.12 17.49 -14.15
CA VAL A 171 34.41 16.60 -15.09
C VAL A 171 35.38 16.07 -16.14
N GLN A 172 36.25 16.92 -16.70
CA GLN A 172 37.31 16.51 -17.64
C GLN A 172 38.28 15.51 -16.99
N SER A 173 38.67 15.75 -15.74
CA SER A 173 39.49 14.82 -14.97
C SER A 173 38.79 13.48 -14.72
N ALA A 174 37.49 13.51 -14.39
CA ALA A 174 36.70 12.29 -14.21
C ALA A 174 36.53 11.50 -15.52
N LEU A 175 36.32 12.18 -16.66
CA LEU A 175 36.24 11.56 -17.98
C LEU A 175 37.58 10.95 -18.43
N ALA A 176 38.71 11.55 -18.04
CA ALA A 176 40.03 10.97 -18.29
C ALA A 176 40.26 9.68 -17.50
N ALA A 177 39.77 9.63 -16.25
CA ALA A 177 39.88 8.46 -15.38
C ALA A 177 38.84 7.36 -15.68
N LEU A 178 37.62 7.75 -16.07
CA LEU A 178 36.52 6.86 -16.46
C LEU A 178 35.94 7.29 -17.81
N PRO A 179 36.62 6.94 -18.93
CA PRO A 179 36.14 7.31 -20.27
C PRO A 179 34.77 6.70 -20.56
N LEU A 180 33.88 7.52 -21.09
CA LEU A 180 32.50 7.15 -21.42
C LEU A 180 32.24 7.38 -22.91
N LYS A 181 32.68 6.45 -23.77
CA LYS A 181 32.53 6.57 -25.23
C LYS A 181 31.11 6.25 -25.71
N GLU A 182 30.55 5.16 -25.22
CA GLU A 182 29.20 4.70 -25.56
C GLU A 182 28.49 4.22 -24.30
N LEU A 183 27.16 4.36 -24.29
CA LEU A 183 26.32 3.82 -23.23
C LEU A 183 26.18 2.31 -23.47
N SER A 184 26.47 1.49 -22.46
CA SER A 184 26.24 0.04 -22.58
C SER A 184 25.00 -0.38 -21.79
N PHE A 185 24.14 -1.20 -22.41
CA PHE A 185 22.94 -1.74 -21.77
C PHE A 185 23.28 -2.50 -20.47
N ALA A 186 24.36 -3.29 -20.50
CA ALA A 186 24.84 -4.02 -19.33
C ALA A 186 25.27 -3.09 -18.18
N SER A 187 25.93 -1.97 -18.49
CA SER A 187 26.32 -0.97 -17.48
C SER A 187 25.10 -0.36 -16.80
N LEU A 188 24.06 0.03 -17.55
CA LEU A 188 22.83 0.57 -16.98
C LEU A 188 22.08 -0.48 -16.15
N GLN A 189 21.94 -1.70 -16.67
CA GLN A 189 21.25 -2.80 -16.02
C GLN A 189 21.92 -3.21 -14.69
N HIS A 190 23.25 -3.26 -14.65
CA HIS A 190 24.00 -3.65 -13.45
C HIS A 190 24.04 -2.59 -12.35
N SER A 191 23.74 -1.33 -12.69
CA SER A 191 23.77 -0.18 -11.78
C SER A 191 22.47 0.07 -11.04
N ASN A 192 21.36 -0.54 -11.47
CA ASN A 192 20.05 -0.28 -10.90
C ASN A 192 19.24 -1.56 -10.65
N ARG A 193 19.92 -2.63 -10.21
CA ARG A 193 19.33 -3.97 -9.99
C ARG A 193 18.25 -4.01 -8.90
N PHE A 194 18.26 -3.06 -7.97
CA PHE A 194 17.27 -2.90 -6.89
C PHE A 194 16.30 -1.72 -7.12
N GLY A 195 16.40 -1.04 -8.26
CA GLY A 195 15.56 0.11 -8.65
C GLY A 195 14.92 -0.03 -10.03
N GLY A 196 14.49 -1.24 -10.39
CA GLY A 196 13.36 -1.43 -11.31
C GLY A 196 13.65 -1.62 -12.81
N LEU A 197 14.87 -1.87 -13.27
CA LEU A 197 15.09 -2.06 -14.72
C LEU A 197 14.56 -3.37 -15.32
N HIS A 198 14.18 -4.36 -14.50
CA HIS A 198 13.62 -5.63 -14.98
C HIS A 198 12.08 -5.63 -15.12
N HIS A 199 11.39 -4.55 -14.69
CA HIS A 199 9.92 -4.52 -14.64
C HIS A 199 9.27 -3.16 -14.99
N ILE A 200 10.00 -2.19 -15.55
CA ILE A 200 9.38 -0.95 -16.01
C ILE A 200 8.82 -1.17 -17.42
N VAL A 201 7.50 -1.34 -17.50
CA VAL A 201 6.74 -0.97 -18.70
C VAL A 201 6.86 0.55 -18.81
N LEU A 202 7.41 1.08 -19.91
CA LEU A 202 7.35 2.52 -20.16
C LEU A 202 5.88 2.93 -20.17
N ASN A 203 5.47 3.66 -19.14
CA ASN A 203 4.12 4.16 -19.00
C ASN A 203 3.99 5.41 -19.89
N PRO A 204 3.06 5.47 -20.86
CA PRO A 204 2.79 6.68 -21.64
C PRO A 204 2.52 7.91 -20.75
N GLU A 205 2.06 7.70 -19.52
CA GLU A 205 1.86 8.71 -18.46
C GLU A 205 3.16 9.42 -17.99
N ILE A 206 4.37 9.09 -18.50
CA ILE A 206 5.56 9.93 -18.29
C ILE A 206 5.39 11.31 -18.95
N ALA A 207 4.52 11.42 -19.95
CA ALA A 207 4.06 12.70 -20.50
C ALA A 207 3.13 13.48 -19.54
N ASP A 208 2.59 12.85 -18.49
CA ASP A 208 1.61 13.42 -17.55
C ASP A 208 2.21 13.90 -16.22
N PHE A 209 3.53 14.15 -16.15
CA PHE A 209 4.18 14.69 -14.94
C PHE A 209 3.94 16.21 -14.79
N GLU A 210 2.68 16.64 -14.81
CA GLU A 210 2.20 18.01 -14.50
C GLU A 210 1.60 18.12 -13.09
N GLY A 211 1.54 17.02 -12.33
CA GLY A 211 0.76 16.92 -11.08
C GLY A 211 1.18 17.82 -9.90
N GLU A 212 2.39 18.40 -9.90
CA GLU A 212 2.89 19.24 -8.79
C GLU A 212 3.26 20.67 -9.19
N LEU A 213 2.99 21.08 -10.44
CA LEU A 213 3.14 22.48 -10.88
C LEU A 213 1.78 23.08 -11.31
N LEU A 214 0.72 22.76 -10.55
CA LEU A 214 -0.65 23.23 -10.81
C LEU A 214 -0.87 24.70 -10.38
N ALA A 215 -0.09 25.60 -10.96
CA ALA A 215 -0.45 26.99 -11.22
C ALA A 215 0.39 27.43 -12.43
N ASP A 216 -0.29 27.84 -13.51
CA ASP A 216 0.29 28.34 -14.76
C ASP A 216 1.05 27.33 -15.61
N THR A 217 0.33 26.62 -16.47
CA THR A 217 0.36 26.90 -17.92
C THR A 217 -0.59 25.95 -18.65
N SER A 218 -1.59 26.53 -19.30
CA SER A 218 -2.35 25.89 -20.35
C SER A 218 -1.44 25.47 -21.51
N ALA A 219 -1.67 24.26 -22.02
CA ALA A 219 -1.16 23.65 -23.25
C ALA A 219 0.15 22.84 -23.13
N ASN A 220 0.03 21.49 -23.10
CA ASN A 220 0.82 20.59 -23.96
C ASN A 220 0.40 19.08 -23.96
N ILE A 221 -0.90 18.77 -23.83
CA ILE A 221 -1.47 17.47 -24.26
C ILE A 221 -2.65 17.73 -25.20
N ALA A 222 -2.34 18.35 -26.34
CA ALA A 222 -3.11 18.16 -27.56
C ALA A 222 -2.29 17.21 -28.43
N GLU A 223 -2.21 15.93 -28.06
CA GLU A 223 -2.03 14.88 -29.08
C GLU A 223 -3.23 15.01 -30.01
N THR A 224 -3.01 15.66 -31.15
CA THR A 224 -4.00 16.05 -32.17
C THR A 224 -5.21 15.12 -32.12
N VAL A 225 -6.31 15.62 -31.54
CA VAL A 225 -7.60 14.93 -31.64
C VAL A 225 -7.85 14.76 -33.13
N GLN A 226 -8.01 13.51 -33.57
CA GLN A 226 -8.17 13.25 -35.00
C GLN A 226 -9.49 13.81 -35.47
N ARG A 227 -9.56 14.25 -36.73
CA ARG A 227 -10.76 14.83 -37.30
C ARG A 227 -11.96 13.88 -37.20
N GLU A 228 -11.71 12.59 -37.38
CA GLU A 228 -12.72 11.52 -37.26
C GLU A 228 -13.27 11.42 -35.84
N GLU A 229 -12.46 11.68 -34.80
CA GLU A 229 -12.91 11.69 -33.41
C GLU A 229 -13.79 12.90 -33.10
N ILE A 230 -13.46 14.07 -33.66
CA ILE A 230 -14.26 15.30 -33.57
C ILE A 230 -15.60 15.10 -34.28
N GLU A 231 -15.59 14.55 -35.49
CA GLU A 231 -16.82 14.26 -36.25
C GLU A 231 -17.69 13.22 -35.54
N ALA A 232 -17.09 12.18 -34.95
CA ALA A 232 -17.82 11.21 -34.14
C ALA A 232 -18.41 11.82 -32.85
N ALA A 233 -17.67 12.71 -32.18
CA ALA A 233 -18.15 13.43 -31.01
C ALA A 233 -19.32 14.37 -31.36
N ARG A 234 -19.21 15.08 -32.49
CA ARG A 234 -20.28 15.94 -33.02
C ARG A 234 -21.54 15.15 -33.33
N ALA A 235 -21.42 14.05 -34.05
CA ALA A 235 -22.55 13.20 -34.38
C ALA A 235 -23.21 12.62 -33.11
N ALA A 236 -22.42 12.11 -32.17
CA ALA A 236 -22.94 11.52 -30.93
C ALA A 236 -23.62 12.54 -30.02
N PHE A 237 -23.02 13.72 -29.82
CA PHE A 237 -23.58 14.75 -28.95
C PHE A 237 -24.81 15.43 -29.55
N GLY A 238 -24.96 15.43 -30.89
CA GLY A 238 -26.18 15.89 -31.57
C GLY A 238 -27.42 15.02 -31.31
N GLU A 239 -27.24 13.78 -30.84
CA GLU A 239 -28.34 12.90 -30.42
C GLU A 239 -28.63 13.09 -28.92
N THR A 240 -29.91 13.21 -28.56
CA THR A 240 -30.33 13.18 -27.15
C THR A 240 -30.34 11.73 -26.66
N ASP A 241 -29.86 11.49 -25.44
CA ASP A 241 -29.97 10.17 -24.82
C ASP A 241 -31.40 9.93 -24.30
N ASP A 242 -32.21 9.24 -25.09
CA ASP A 242 -33.59 8.88 -24.79
C ASP A 242 -33.73 7.52 -24.09
N ARG A 243 -32.62 6.86 -23.77
CA ARG A 243 -32.64 5.53 -23.18
C ARG A 243 -33.15 5.60 -21.75
N ALA A 244 -34.30 4.97 -21.54
CA ALA A 244 -34.85 4.81 -20.20
C ALA A 244 -33.90 3.99 -19.32
N VAL A 245 -33.72 4.44 -18.08
CA VAL A 245 -33.15 3.61 -17.02
C VAL A 245 -34.01 2.34 -16.93
N ARG A 246 -33.40 1.17 -17.12
CA ARG A 246 -34.12 -0.10 -17.05
C ARG A 246 -34.51 -0.36 -15.61
N ASP A 247 -35.80 -0.62 -15.39
CA ASP A 247 -36.25 -1.18 -14.13
C ASP A 247 -35.78 -2.64 -14.05
N GLU A 248 -34.96 -2.93 -13.03
CA GLU A 248 -34.52 -4.30 -12.80
C GLU A 248 -35.68 -5.14 -12.26
N PRO A 249 -35.93 -6.33 -12.84
CA PRO A 249 -36.93 -7.21 -12.30
C PRO A 249 -36.48 -7.71 -10.92
N ARG A 250 -37.44 -7.97 -10.03
CA ARG A 250 -37.16 -8.55 -8.71
C ARG A 250 -36.40 -9.88 -8.80
N ILE A 251 -36.70 -10.67 -9.84
CA ILE A 251 -35.99 -11.90 -10.18
C ILE A 251 -35.30 -11.70 -11.52
N VAL A 252 -33.98 -11.73 -11.54
CA VAL A 252 -33.17 -11.61 -12.76
C VAL A 252 -32.90 -13.01 -13.32
N LEU A 253 -33.31 -13.22 -14.57
CA LEU A 253 -33.06 -14.44 -15.34
C LEU A 253 -32.24 -14.11 -16.60
N PRO A 254 -31.41 -15.04 -17.08
CA PRO A 254 -30.61 -14.82 -18.27
C PRO A 254 -31.50 -14.83 -19.52
N LYS A 255 -31.09 -14.09 -20.55
CA LYS A 255 -31.84 -13.93 -21.81
C LYS A 255 -30.98 -14.32 -23.02
N PRO A 256 -31.54 -15.03 -24.02
CA PRO A 256 -30.84 -15.33 -25.26
C PRO A 256 -30.37 -14.06 -25.99
N GLY A 257 -29.19 -14.12 -26.61
CA GLY A 257 -28.65 -13.02 -27.42
C GLY A 257 -28.21 -11.77 -26.64
N GLN A 258 -28.22 -11.80 -25.31
CA GLN A 258 -27.78 -10.71 -24.43
C GLN A 258 -26.62 -11.15 -23.54
N LYS A 259 -25.83 -10.20 -23.02
CA LYS A 259 -24.83 -10.51 -21.98
C LYS A 259 -25.54 -10.86 -20.66
N ASN A 260 -25.26 -12.04 -20.14
CA ASN A 260 -25.80 -12.55 -18.88
C ASN A 260 -24.65 -12.80 -17.90
N ASN A 261 -24.46 -11.89 -16.96
CA ASN A 261 -23.35 -11.92 -16.01
C ASN A 261 -23.83 -12.49 -14.68
N LEU A 262 -23.32 -13.67 -14.32
CA LEU A 262 -23.45 -14.22 -12.98
C LEU A 262 -22.22 -13.80 -12.18
N ILE A 263 -22.43 -13.04 -11.12
CA ILE A 263 -21.34 -12.50 -10.30
C ILE A 263 -21.43 -13.14 -8.91
N THR A 264 -20.32 -13.69 -8.43
CA THR A 264 -20.21 -14.15 -7.05
C THR A 264 -19.08 -13.44 -6.33
N SER A 265 -19.31 -13.13 -5.06
CA SER A 265 -18.23 -12.78 -4.14
C SER A 265 -17.90 -13.99 -3.29
N ALA A 266 -16.62 -14.23 -3.01
CA ALA A 266 -16.18 -15.22 -2.04
C ALA A 266 -17.01 -15.14 -0.76
N LEU A 267 -17.51 -16.29 -0.29
CA LEU A 267 -18.33 -16.38 0.90
C LEU A 267 -17.46 -16.07 2.13
N PRO A 268 -17.66 -14.93 2.82
CA PRO A 268 -16.98 -14.67 4.08
C PRO A 268 -17.27 -15.76 5.11
N TYR A 269 -16.21 -16.17 5.82
CA TYR A 269 -16.36 -17.10 6.93
C TYR A 269 -17.08 -16.41 8.10
N VAL A 270 -18.21 -16.99 8.52
CA VAL A 270 -19.19 -16.31 9.37
C VAL A 270 -18.64 -15.94 10.74
N ASN A 271 -17.70 -16.70 11.30
CA ASN A 271 -17.32 -16.56 12.71
C ASN A 271 -16.40 -15.35 13.01
N ASN A 272 -16.08 -14.53 12.00
CA ASN A 272 -15.20 -13.38 12.09
C ASN A 272 -15.86 -12.12 11.52
N VAL A 273 -15.72 -11.01 12.24
CA VAL A 273 -16.16 -9.71 11.71
C VAL A 273 -15.22 -9.32 10.55
N PRO A 274 -15.74 -8.96 9.36
CA PRO A 274 -14.90 -8.63 8.23
C PRO A 274 -14.20 -7.28 8.44
N HIS A 275 -12.92 -7.19 8.07
CA HIS A 275 -12.18 -5.92 8.02
C HIS A 275 -12.16 -5.33 6.61
N LEU A 276 -11.66 -4.10 6.44
CA LEU A 276 -11.65 -3.41 5.14
C LEU A 276 -10.96 -4.22 4.04
N GLY A 277 -9.94 -5.00 4.38
CA GLY A 277 -9.26 -5.92 3.45
C GLY A 277 -10.17 -7.03 2.91
N ASN A 278 -11.01 -7.64 3.76
CA ASN A 278 -12.00 -8.62 3.29
C ASN A 278 -13.05 -7.95 2.40
N ILE A 279 -13.46 -6.73 2.76
CA ILE A 279 -14.48 -5.97 2.04
C ILE A 279 -13.99 -5.63 0.63
N VAL A 280 -12.82 -4.98 0.51
CA VAL A 280 -12.27 -4.57 -0.79
C VAL A 280 -11.91 -5.76 -1.67
N GLY A 281 -11.32 -6.82 -1.11
CA GLY A 281 -10.86 -7.97 -1.89
C GLY A 281 -11.97 -8.85 -2.44
N CYS A 282 -13.19 -8.72 -1.90
CA CYS A 282 -14.32 -9.57 -2.28
C CYS A 282 -15.57 -8.73 -2.60
N VAL A 283 -16.39 -8.43 -1.58
CA VAL A 283 -17.76 -7.92 -1.76
C VAL A 283 -17.82 -6.54 -2.41
N LEU A 284 -16.92 -5.61 -2.08
CA LEU A 284 -16.93 -4.27 -2.66
C LEU A 284 -16.47 -4.28 -4.12
N SER A 285 -15.44 -5.07 -4.44
CA SER A 285 -14.99 -5.24 -5.84
C SER A 285 -16.11 -5.83 -6.71
N ALA A 286 -16.78 -6.87 -6.22
CA ALA A 286 -17.89 -7.49 -6.92
C ALA A 286 -19.08 -6.55 -7.08
N ASP A 287 -19.41 -5.76 -6.06
CA ASP A 287 -20.49 -4.77 -6.11
C ASP A 287 -20.22 -3.65 -7.12
N ILE A 288 -19.00 -3.12 -7.14
CA ILE A 288 -18.59 -2.11 -8.14
C ILE A 288 -18.79 -2.69 -9.55
N PHE A 289 -18.30 -3.91 -9.80
CA PHE A 289 -18.48 -4.53 -11.12
C PHE A 289 -19.96 -4.83 -11.44
N ALA A 290 -20.73 -5.32 -10.47
CA ALA A 290 -22.16 -5.59 -10.65
C ALA A 290 -22.94 -4.32 -11.01
N ARG A 291 -22.67 -3.21 -10.33
CA ARG A 291 -23.29 -1.90 -10.64
C ARG A 291 -22.91 -1.41 -12.03
N TYR A 292 -21.64 -1.54 -12.42
CA TYR A 292 -21.19 -1.23 -13.78
C TYR A 292 -21.91 -2.10 -14.83
N SER A 293 -21.97 -3.41 -14.61
CA SER A 293 -22.65 -4.38 -15.48
C SER A 293 -24.13 -4.02 -15.69
N ARG A 294 -24.82 -3.60 -14.62
CA ARG A 294 -26.20 -3.09 -14.67
C ARG A 294 -26.34 -1.78 -15.44
N LEU A 295 -25.41 -0.83 -15.27
CA LEU A 295 -25.38 0.42 -16.04
C LEU A 295 -25.20 0.19 -17.55
N CYS A 296 -24.49 -0.88 -17.93
CA CYS A 296 -24.36 -1.31 -19.32
C CYS A 296 -25.60 -2.04 -19.86
N GLY A 297 -26.63 -2.25 -19.02
CA GLY A 297 -27.86 -2.93 -19.39
C GLY A 297 -27.74 -4.45 -19.50
N TYR A 298 -26.68 -5.06 -18.94
CA TYR A 298 -26.48 -6.51 -18.95
C TYR A 298 -27.39 -7.19 -17.92
N ASN A 299 -27.89 -8.40 -18.22
CA ASN A 299 -28.65 -9.17 -17.24
C ASN A 299 -27.68 -9.64 -16.16
N THR A 300 -27.77 -9.05 -14.97
CA THR A 300 -26.75 -9.21 -13.93
C THR A 300 -27.36 -9.82 -12.69
N LEU A 301 -26.81 -10.95 -12.24
CA LEU A 301 -27.17 -11.57 -10.98
C LEU A 301 -25.96 -11.62 -10.06
N TYR A 302 -25.98 -10.84 -8.99
CA TYR A 302 -24.93 -10.77 -7.98
C TYR A 302 -25.32 -11.49 -6.69
N ILE A 303 -24.65 -12.61 -6.44
CA ILE A 303 -24.88 -13.52 -5.31
C ILE A 303 -23.72 -13.44 -4.31
N GLY A 304 -24.07 -13.41 -3.03
CA GLY A 304 -23.14 -13.59 -1.92
C GLY A 304 -23.79 -14.34 -0.76
N GLY A 305 -23.04 -14.55 0.31
CA GLY A 305 -23.56 -15.18 1.52
C GLY A 305 -22.47 -15.47 2.53
N THR A 306 -22.81 -16.17 3.60
CA THR A 306 -21.86 -16.61 4.63
C THR A 306 -21.51 -18.08 4.49
N ASP A 307 -20.22 -18.38 4.64
CA ASP A 307 -19.73 -19.75 4.85
C ASP A 307 -19.73 -20.07 6.35
N GLU A 308 -20.49 -21.09 6.74
CA GLU A 308 -20.90 -21.33 8.12
C GLU A 308 -20.41 -22.64 8.72
N TYR A 309 -19.94 -23.59 7.91
CA TYR A 309 -19.56 -24.92 8.38
C TYR A 309 -18.10 -25.01 8.84
N GLY A 310 -17.74 -26.16 9.42
CA GLY A 310 -16.35 -26.49 9.74
C GLY A 310 -15.92 -26.21 11.18
N THR A 311 -14.70 -26.63 11.49
CA THR A 311 -14.18 -26.71 12.87
C THR A 311 -14.08 -25.36 13.57
N ALA A 312 -13.78 -24.29 12.84
CA ALA A 312 -13.58 -22.98 13.44
C ALA A 312 -14.90 -22.37 13.95
N THR A 313 -16.05 -22.70 13.33
CA THR A 313 -17.38 -22.40 13.86
C THR A 313 -17.62 -23.14 15.17
N GLU A 314 -17.40 -24.45 15.23
CA GLU A 314 -17.57 -25.22 16.48
C GLU A 314 -16.68 -24.69 17.61
N THR A 315 -15.44 -24.33 17.28
CA THR A 315 -14.47 -23.78 18.24
C THR A 315 -14.94 -22.44 18.80
N LYS A 316 -15.39 -21.56 17.92
CA LYS A 316 -15.85 -20.22 18.30
C LYS A 316 -17.18 -20.29 19.06
N ALA A 317 -18.08 -21.19 18.65
CA ALA A 317 -19.33 -21.47 19.34
C ALA A 317 -19.06 -21.91 20.79
N LEU A 318 -18.12 -22.84 20.99
CA LEU A 318 -17.72 -23.28 22.32
C LEU A 318 -17.08 -22.15 23.14
N ALA A 319 -16.21 -21.34 22.53
CA ALA A 319 -15.58 -20.20 23.19
C ALA A 319 -16.57 -19.10 23.61
N GLU A 320 -17.69 -18.94 22.89
CA GLU A 320 -18.76 -17.99 23.22
C GLU A 320 -19.95 -18.64 23.97
N ASN A 321 -19.81 -19.90 24.39
CA ASN A 321 -20.87 -20.67 25.06
C ASN A 321 -22.20 -20.69 24.28
N MET A 322 -22.11 -20.91 22.97
CA MET A 322 -23.22 -20.99 22.02
C MET A 322 -23.19 -22.29 21.23
N THR A 323 -24.33 -22.68 20.65
CA THR A 323 -24.34 -23.71 19.60
C THR A 323 -23.77 -23.18 18.28
N PRO A 324 -23.24 -24.04 17.39
CA PRO A 324 -22.79 -23.62 16.06
C PRO A 324 -23.86 -22.86 15.27
N ARG A 325 -25.14 -23.26 15.37
CA ARG A 325 -26.24 -22.54 14.71
C ARG A 325 -26.42 -21.12 15.25
N GLN A 326 -26.46 -20.96 16.57
CA GLN A 326 -26.66 -19.65 17.20
C GLN A 326 -25.53 -18.67 16.87
N ILE A 327 -24.28 -19.14 16.83
CA ILE A 327 -23.17 -18.26 16.46
C ILE A 327 -23.23 -17.87 14.99
N CYS A 328 -23.59 -18.79 14.09
CA CYS A 328 -23.79 -18.47 12.68
C CYS A 328 -24.92 -17.45 12.49
N ASP A 329 -26.05 -17.61 13.19
CA ASP A 329 -27.17 -16.65 13.15
C ASP A 329 -26.73 -15.25 13.59
N LYS A 330 -26.10 -15.15 14.75
CA LYS A 330 -25.55 -13.89 15.29
C LYS A 330 -24.65 -13.18 14.28
N TYR A 331 -23.69 -13.92 13.71
CA TYR A 331 -22.70 -13.30 12.84
C TYR A 331 -23.20 -13.07 11.42
N PHE A 332 -24.12 -13.89 10.91
CA PHE A 332 -24.81 -13.61 9.65
C PHE A 332 -25.46 -12.22 9.68
N ASP A 333 -26.15 -11.89 10.78
CA ASP A 333 -26.77 -10.57 10.96
C ASP A 333 -25.73 -9.45 10.99
N ILE A 334 -24.58 -9.67 11.65
CA ILE A 334 -23.47 -8.73 11.66
C ILE A 334 -22.94 -8.50 10.24
N HIS A 335 -22.63 -9.55 9.49
CA HIS A 335 -22.18 -9.44 8.09
C HIS A 335 -23.19 -8.69 7.22
N ASN A 336 -24.46 -9.09 7.30
CA ASN A 336 -25.55 -8.47 6.54
C ASN A 336 -25.69 -6.97 6.89
N SER A 337 -25.60 -6.59 8.16
CA SER A 337 -25.64 -5.17 8.57
C SER A 337 -24.46 -4.37 8.02
N ILE A 338 -23.24 -4.92 8.07
CA ILE A 338 -22.02 -4.26 7.57
C ILE A 338 -22.14 -4.04 6.07
N TYR A 339 -22.51 -5.08 5.32
CA TYR A 339 -22.61 -4.99 3.86
C TYR A 339 -23.73 -4.06 3.41
N ARG A 340 -24.86 -4.01 4.13
CA ARG A 340 -25.91 -3.01 3.89
C ARG A 340 -25.42 -1.59 4.15
N TRP A 341 -24.68 -1.35 5.23
CA TRP A 341 -24.13 -0.04 5.55
C TRP A 341 -23.10 0.42 4.49
N PHE A 342 -22.24 -0.49 4.03
CA PHE A 342 -21.34 -0.26 2.90
C PHE A 342 -22.06 -0.14 1.54
N GLY A 343 -23.39 -0.24 1.49
CA GLY A 343 -24.17 -0.11 0.25
C GLY A 343 -23.92 -1.23 -0.76
N ILE A 344 -23.54 -2.43 -0.32
CA ILE A 344 -23.36 -3.59 -1.20
C ILE A 344 -24.73 -4.06 -1.72
N GLY A 345 -24.91 -4.02 -3.04
CA GLY A 345 -26.15 -4.30 -3.75
C GLY A 345 -26.25 -5.74 -4.26
N PHE A 346 -26.22 -6.72 -3.35
CA PHE A 346 -26.54 -8.11 -3.67
C PHE A 346 -27.98 -8.22 -4.17
N ASP A 347 -28.22 -9.06 -5.17
CA ASP A 347 -29.58 -9.49 -5.50
C ASP A 347 -30.10 -10.47 -4.45
N TYR A 348 -29.19 -11.29 -3.90
CA TYR A 348 -29.47 -12.13 -2.75
C TYR A 348 -28.21 -12.43 -1.93
N PHE A 349 -28.31 -12.23 -0.61
CA PHE A 349 -27.26 -12.57 0.36
C PHE A 349 -27.73 -13.75 1.22
N GLY A 350 -27.21 -14.94 0.93
CA GLY A 350 -27.65 -16.22 1.51
C GLY A 350 -26.69 -16.84 2.52
N ARG A 351 -26.86 -18.14 2.76
CA ARG A 351 -26.18 -18.90 3.82
C ARG A 351 -25.93 -20.33 3.34
N THR A 352 -24.82 -20.95 3.78
CA THR A 352 -24.56 -22.37 3.47
C THR A 352 -25.31 -23.34 4.38
N THR A 353 -25.87 -22.90 5.51
CA THR A 353 -26.63 -23.77 6.44
C THR A 353 -28.11 -23.93 6.05
N THR A 354 -28.35 -24.43 4.84
CA THR A 354 -29.70 -24.61 4.26
C THR A 354 -29.96 -26.05 3.81
N ALA A 355 -31.25 -26.39 3.66
CA ALA A 355 -31.66 -27.70 3.12
C ALA A 355 -31.24 -27.84 1.65
N GLU A 356 -31.30 -26.75 0.89
CA GLU A 356 -30.89 -26.68 -0.50
C GLU A 356 -29.39 -26.94 -0.67
N GLN A 357 -28.54 -26.39 0.20
CA GLN A 357 -27.12 -26.72 0.23
C GLN A 357 -26.91 -28.23 0.46
N THR A 358 -27.54 -28.78 1.50
CA THR A 358 -27.42 -30.21 1.82
C THR A 358 -27.79 -31.08 0.63
N ARG A 359 -28.95 -30.81 0.01
CA ARG A 359 -29.44 -31.55 -1.14
C ARG A 359 -28.49 -31.46 -2.33
N ILE A 360 -28.07 -30.26 -2.74
CA ILE A 360 -27.25 -30.05 -3.95
C ILE A 360 -25.84 -30.65 -3.77
N VAL A 361 -25.24 -30.50 -2.58
CA VAL A 361 -23.92 -31.08 -2.28
C VAL A 361 -23.99 -32.61 -2.31
N GLN A 362 -25.02 -33.20 -1.70
CA GLN A 362 -25.23 -34.65 -1.72
C GLN A 362 -25.51 -35.17 -3.14
N GLU A 363 -26.26 -34.42 -3.96
CA GLU A 363 -26.46 -34.74 -5.38
C GLU A 363 -25.12 -34.76 -6.13
N ILE A 364 -24.33 -33.68 -6.07
CA ILE A 364 -23.01 -33.61 -6.72
C ILE A 364 -22.08 -34.73 -6.23
N PHE A 365 -22.05 -34.99 -4.92
CA PHE A 365 -21.24 -36.08 -4.37
C PHE A 365 -21.64 -37.46 -4.91
N LYS A 366 -22.94 -37.77 -4.98
CA LYS A 366 -23.42 -39.06 -5.50
C LYS A 366 -23.02 -39.27 -6.95
N GLU A 367 -23.07 -38.22 -7.77
CA GLU A 367 -22.59 -38.27 -9.16
C GLU A 367 -21.08 -38.52 -9.24
N LEU A 368 -20.28 -37.78 -8.46
CA LEU A 368 -18.83 -37.99 -8.40
C LEU A 368 -18.46 -39.40 -7.94
N TYR A 369 -19.20 -39.92 -6.96
CA TYR A 369 -19.02 -41.28 -6.44
C TYR A 369 -19.38 -42.33 -7.49
N ALA A 370 -20.53 -42.20 -8.16
CA ALA A 370 -20.96 -43.11 -9.22
C ALA A 370 -20.02 -43.10 -10.44
N SER A 371 -19.46 -41.95 -10.78
CA SER A 371 -18.47 -41.78 -11.86
C SER A 371 -17.04 -42.21 -11.47
N GLY A 372 -16.84 -42.72 -10.25
CA GLY A 372 -15.57 -43.24 -9.77
C GLY A 372 -14.48 -42.18 -9.60
N TYR A 373 -14.84 -40.94 -9.25
CA TYR A 373 -13.90 -39.86 -8.90
C TYR A 373 -13.68 -39.74 -7.38
N ILE A 374 -14.33 -40.59 -6.59
CA ILE A 374 -14.18 -40.63 -5.14
C ILE A 374 -13.43 -41.88 -4.73
N GLU A 375 -12.29 -41.69 -4.07
CA GLU A 375 -11.51 -42.76 -3.45
C GLU A 375 -11.80 -42.85 -1.95
N THR A 376 -11.69 -44.05 -1.39
CA THR A 376 -11.71 -44.28 0.06
C THR A 376 -10.31 -44.57 0.56
N ARG A 377 -9.85 -43.86 1.59
CA ARG A 377 -8.56 -44.14 2.23
C ARG A 377 -8.70 -44.10 3.76
N SER A 378 -8.02 -45.01 4.47
CA SER A 378 -7.89 -44.94 5.93
C SER A 378 -6.85 -43.89 6.31
N VAL A 379 -7.18 -43.03 7.27
CA VAL A 379 -6.27 -42.00 7.81
C VAL A 379 -6.14 -42.20 9.31
N GLU A 380 -4.92 -42.26 9.82
CA GLU A 380 -4.65 -42.29 11.25
C GLU A 380 -4.84 -40.89 11.85
N GLN A 381 -5.71 -40.78 12.86
CA GLN A 381 -6.02 -39.53 13.53
C GLN A 381 -6.07 -39.73 15.04
N LEU A 382 -5.78 -38.67 15.78
CA LEU A 382 -5.87 -38.69 17.24
C LEU A 382 -7.33 -38.46 17.69
N LEU A 383 -7.90 -39.44 18.39
CA LEU A 383 -9.22 -39.38 19.00
C LEU A 383 -9.10 -39.07 20.50
N CYS A 384 -9.73 -38.00 20.96
CA CYS A 384 -9.90 -37.76 22.38
C CYS A 384 -11.18 -38.45 22.87
N GLN A 385 -11.05 -39.57 23.60
CA GLN A 385 -12.19 -40.34 24.09
C GLN A 385 -13.07 -39.53 25.06
N LYS A 386 -12.46 -38.69 25.92
CA LYS A 386 -13.20 -37.85 26.87
C LYS A 386 -14.04 -36.76 26.19
N CYS A 387 -13.52 -36.14 25.12
CA CYS A 387 -14.21 -35.11 24.35
C CYS A 387 -15.08 -35.70 23.23
N ASP A 388 -15.05 -37.03 23.05
CA ASP A 388 -15.71 -37.79 21.99
C ASP A 388 -15.55 -37.11 20.60
N ARG A 389 -14.30 -36.82 20.23
CA ARG A 389 -13.97 -36.18 18.94
C ARG A 389 -12.56 -36.47 18.48
N TYR A 390 -12.38 -36.47 17.16
CA TYR A 390 -11.07 -36.42 16.56
C TYR A 390 -10.47 -35.01 16.73
N LEU A 391 -9.17 -34.97 16.97
CA LEU A 391 -8.44 -33.73 17.24
C LEU A 391 -7.76 -33.26 15.96
N ALA A 392 -8.08 -32.03 15.56
CA ALA A 392 -7.24 -31.29 14.63
C ALA A 392 -5.91 -30.93 15.30
N ASP A 393 -4.84 -30.74 14.51
CA ASP A 393 -3.49 -30.45 15.00
C ASP A 393 -3.42 -29.33 16.05
N ARG A 394 -4.21 -28.27 15.87
CA ARG A 394 -4.33 -27.15 16.83
C ARG A 394 -4.90 -27.51 18.20
N PHE A 395 -5.55 -28.66 18.33
CA PHE A 395 -6.08 -29.20 19.58
C PHE A 395 -5.22 -30.31 20.16
N VAL A 396 -4.08 -30.59 19.54
CA VAL A 396 -3.08 -31.53 20.03
C VAL A 396 -1.86 -30.75 20.48
N GLU A 397 -1.45 -31.00 21.71
CA GLU A 397 -0.15 -30.57 22.22
C GLU A 397 0.62 -31.81 22.67
N GLY A 398 1.94 -31.74 22.73
CA GLY A 398 2.75 -32.85 23.19
C GLY A 398 4.24 -32.53 23.15
N THR A 399 5.05 -33.49 23.57
CA THR A 399 6.50 -33.36 23.53
C THR A 399 7.00 -33.52 22.08
N CYS A 400 7.87 -32.61 21.65
CA CYS A 400 8.44 -32.58 20.31
C CYS A 400 9.19 -33.90 20.01
N PRO A 401 8.86 -34.60 18.91
CA PRO A 401 9.54 -35.84 18.54
C PRO A 401 10.92 -35.62 17.92
N HIS A 402 11.29 -34.37 17.62
CA HIS A 402 12.56 -34.09 16.99
C HIS A 402 13.74 -34.43 17.92
N PRO A 403 14.69 -35.28 17.50
CA PRO A 403 15.85 -35.63 18.31
C PRO A 403 16.61 -34.40 18.81
N GLY A 404 16.87 -34.34 20.11
CA GLY A 404 17.59 -33.24 20.76
C GLY A 404 16.80 -31.96 21.03
N CYS A 405 15.50 -31.89 20.68
CA CYS A 405 14.66 -30.74 21.04
C CYS A 405 13.94 -30.93 22.38
N GLY A 406 13.08 -31.95 22.51
CA GLY A 406 12.38 -32.27 23.75
C GLY A 406 11.39 -31.22 24.27
N TYR A 407 11.03 -30.21 23.46
CA TYR A 407 10.05 -29.17 23.86
C TYR A 407 8.70 -29.80 24.22
N GLU A 408 8.23 -29.63 25.46
CA GLU A 408 7.10 -30.42 26.01
C GLU A 408 5.71 -29.99 25.52
N ASP A 409 5.62 -28.81 24.91
CA ASP A 409 4.37 -28.15 24.50
C ASP A 409 4.34 -27.87 22.99
N ALA A 410 4.96 -28.74 22.18
CA ALA A 410 4.86 -28.66 20.73
C ALA A 410 3.41 -28.83 20.27
N ARG A 411 3.00 -28.04 19.27
CA ARG A 411 1.69 -28.13 18.66
C ARG A 411 1.67 -29.27 17.64
N GLY A 412 0.49 -29.77 17.31
CA GLY A 412 0.32 -30.88 16.36
C GLY A 412 0.77 -30.61 14.93
N ASP A 413 1.05 -29.35 14.58
CA ASP A 413 1.48 -28.90 13.26
C ASP A 413 2.93 -28.37 13.24
N GLN A 414 3.39 -27.82 14.36
CA GLN A 414 4.69 -27.18 14.47
C GLN A 414 5.20 -27.15 15.92
N CYS A 415 6.50 -27.39 16.10
CA CYS A 415 7.17 -27.17 17.37
C CYS A 415 7.70 -25.74 17.46
N ASP A 416 7.20 -24.94 18.42
CA ASP A 416 7.68 -23.57 18.63
C ASP A 416 9.09 -23.51 19.25
N GLY A 417 9.57 -24.60 19.86
CA GLY A 417 10.92 -24.68 20.42
C GLY A 417 12.04 -24.82 19.37
N CYS A 418 11.83 -25.62 18.31
CA CYS A 418 12.83 -25.84 17.25
C CYS A 418 12.40 -25.38 15.85
N GLY A 419 11.17 -24.89 15.71
CA GLY A 419 10.59 -24.38 14.47
C GLY A 419 10.17 -25.44 13.44
N LYS A 420 10.42 -26.73 13.70
CA LYS A 420 10.10 -27.82 12.76
C LYS A 420 8.61 -28.10 12.69
N LEU A 421 8.16 -28.40 11.47
CA LEU A 421 6.84 -28.98 11.23
C LEU A 421 6.83 -30.44 11.72
N VAL A 422 5.75 -30.82 12.35
CA VAL A 422 5.53 -32.16 12.93
C VAL A 422 4.10 -32.58 12.59
N ASN A 423 3.86 -33.89 12.47
CA ASN A 423 2.49 -34.39 12.42
C ASN A 423 1.99 -34.67 13.82
N ALA A 424 0.70 -34.42 14.10
CA ALA A 424 0.15 -34.58 15.44
C ALA A 424 0.29 -36.00 15.99
N VAL A 425 0.21 -37.01 15.10
CA VAL A 425 0.40 -38.43 15.42
C VAL A 425 1.84 -38.79 15.83
N GLU A 426 2.82 -37.96 15.48
CA GLU A 426 4.23 -38.15 15.81
C GLU A 426 4.59 -37.56 17.18
N LEU A 427 3.75 -36.71 17.76
CA LEU A 427 4.02 -36.09 19.06
C LEU A 427 4.19 -37.15 20.15
N LEU A 428 5.24 -37.01 20.96
CA LEU A 428 5.46 -37.84 22.13
C LEU A 428 4.55 -37.37 23.26
N ARG A 429 3.87 -38.28 23.95
CA ARG A 429 2.89 -37.96 25.02
C ARG A 429 1.88 -36.90 24.55
N PRO A 430 1.13 -37.16 23.46
CA PRO A 430 0.14 -36.21 23.00
C PRO A 430 -0.94 -36.02 24.07
N ARG A 431 -1.51 -34.82 24.13
CA ARG A 431 -2.59 -34.44 25.03
C ARG A 431 -3.57 -33.53 24.31
N CYS A 432 -4.84 -33.69 24.64
CA CYS A 432 -5.90 -32.86 24.10
C CYS A 432 -5.87 -31.47 24.77
N LYS A 433 -5.69 -30.41 23.99
CA LYS A 433 -5.69 -29.02 24.50
C LYS A 433 -6.99 -28.63 25.24
N MET A 434 -8.10 -29.32 24.95
CA MET A 434 -9.41 -29.02 25.50
C MET A 434 -9.64 -29.58 26.92
N CYS A 435 -9.18 -30.81 27.18
CA CYS A 435 -9.47 -31.52 28.44
C CYS A 435 -8.24 -32.15 29.10
N ASN A 436 -7.05 -31.93 28.52
CA ASN A 436 -5.75 -32.36 28.97
C ASN A 436 -5.53 -33.89 29.06
N THR A 437 -6.43 -34.71 28.52
CA THR A 437 -6.25 -36.18 28.47
C THR A 437 -5.46 -36.61 27.24
N SER A 438 -4.74 -37.73 27.33
CA SER A 438 -4.04 -38.32 26.19
C SER A 438 -5.03 -38.86 25.15
N PRO A 439 -4.95 -38.42 23.88
CA PRO A 439 -5.73 -39.00 22.81
C PRO A 439 -5.16 -40.35 22.39
N VAL A 440 -6.00 -41.17 21.77
CA VAL A 440 -5.62 -42.47 21.20
C VAL A 440 -5.60 -42.38 19.69
N MET A 441 -4.65 -43.06 19.05
CA MET A 441 -4.62 -43.16 17.59
C MET A 441 -5.77 -44.08 17.14
N ARG A 442 -6.55 -43.60 16.17
CA ARG A 442 -7.62 -44.36 15.54
C ARG A 442 -7.57 -44.15 14.04
N GLU A 443 -7.73 -45.25 13.33
CA GLU A 443 -8.02 -45.21 11.92
C GLU A 443 -9.41 -44.64 11.68
N SER A 444 -9.51 -43.78 10.67
CA SER A 444 -10.74 -43.14 10.23
C SER A 444 -10.80 -43.22 8.71
N SER A 445 -11.82 -43.91 8.19
CA SER A 445 -12.04 -43.99 6.75
C SER A 445 -12.52 -42.63 6.22
N GLN A 446 -11.90 -42.12 5.17
CA GLN A 446 -12.24 -40.82 4.57
C GLN A 446 -12.37 -40.94 3.05
N PHE A 447 -13.27 -40.15 2.49
CA PHE A 447 -13.37 -39.92 1.06
C PHE A 447 -12.41 -38.85 0.56
N PHE A 448 -11.81 -39.12 -0.60
CA PHE A 448 -10.92 -38.23 -1.32
C PHE A 448 -11.46 -38.01 -2.74
N LEU A 449 -11.47 -36.76 -3.19
CA LEU A 449 -11.70 -36.42 -4.59
C LEU A 449 -10.41 -36.69 -5.37
N ASP A 450 -10.47 -37.57 -6.36
CA ASP A 450 -9.37 -37.94 -7.24
C ASP A 450 -9.13 -36.85 -8.31
N LEU A 451 -8.48 -35.77 -7.88
CA LEU A 451 -8.04 -34.70 -8.77
C LEU A 451 -7.07 -35.17 -9.88
N PRO A 452 -6.10 -36.07 -9.63
CA PRO A 452 -5.24 -36.59 -10.70
C PRO A 452 -6.04 -37.12 -11.90
N LYS A 453 -7.13 -37.84 -11.66
CA LYS A 453 -7.96 -38.43 -12.74
C LYS A 453 -8.63 -37.39 -13.63
N ILE A 454 -9.08 -36.26 -13.08
CA ILE A 454 -9.77 -35.19 -13.83
C ILE A 454 -8.81 -34.08 -14.32
N GLU A 455 -7.55 -34.09 -13.88
CA GLU A 455 -6.56 -33.07 -14.22
C GLU A 455 -6.43 -32.79 -15.73
N PRO A 456 -6.39 -33.79 -16.65
CA PRO A 456 -6.25 -33.52 -18.08
C PRO A 456 -7.38 -32.64 -18.63
N THR A 457 -8.64 -32.97 -18.29
CA THR A 457 -9.83 -32.21 -18.69
C THR A 457 -9.85 -30.82 -18.06
N LEU A 458 -9.48 -30.73 -16.77
CA LEU A 458 -9.36 -29.44 -16.09
C LEU A 458 -8.34 -28.54 -16.77
N ARG A 459 -7.17 -29.07 -17.14
CA ARG A 459 -6.11 -28.34 -17.82
C ARG A 459 -6.58 -27.78 -19.17
N GLU A 460 -7.27 -28.59 -19.96
CA GLU A 460 -7.84 -28.15 -21.24
C GLU A 460 -8.87 -27.01 -21.06
N TRP A 461 -9.71 -27.09 -20.03
CA TRP A 461 -10.64 -26.01 -19.70
C TRP A 461 -9.90 -24.74 -19.25
N VAL A 462 -8.89 -24.84 -18.38
CA VAL A 462 -8.07 -23.70 -17.94
C VAL A 462 -7.40 -23.03 -19.13
N ASP A 463 -6.79 -23.80 -20.04
CA ASP A 463 -6.11 -23.28 -21.23
C ASP A 463 -7.02 -22.42 -22.12
N ARG A 464 -8.30 -22.79 -22.23
CA ARG A 464 -9.31 -22.05 -23.00
C ARG A 464 -9.90 -20.85 -22.26
N SER A 465 -9.96 -20.90 -20.92
CA SER A 465 -10.75 -19.96 -20.12
C SER A 465 -9.92 -18.87 -19.42
N GLU A 466 -8.62 -19.12 -19.17
CA GLU A 466 -7.80 -18.24 -18.31
C GLU A 466 -7.51 -16.85 -18.89
N GLY A 467 -7.79 -16.60 -20.18
CA GLY A 467 -7.46 -15.36 -20.87
C GLY A 467 -8.06 -14.11 -20.23
N GLY A 468 -9.20 -14.25 -19.57
CA GLY A 468 -9.90 -13.17 -18.86
C GLY A 468 -9.66 -13.09 -17.36
N TRP A 469 -8.74 -13.90 -16.80
CA TRP A 469 -8.48 -13.97 -15.36
C TRP A 469 -7.41 -12.95 -14.95
N THR A 470 -7.40 -12.55 -13.67
CA THR A 470 -6.32 -11.73 -13.13
C THR A 470 -4.98 -12.48 -13.19
N HIS A 471 -3.89 -11.73 -13.37
CA HIS A 471 -2.56 -12.31 -13.56
C HIS A 471 -2.16 -13.26 -12.41
N ASN A 472 -2.37 -12.83 -11.17
CA ASN A 472 -2.11 -13.65 -9.98
C ASN A 472 -2.93 -14.95 -9.96
N ALA A 473 -4.20 -14.92 -10.34
CA ALA A 473 -5.04 -16.12 -10.41
C ALA A 473 -4.50 -17.13 -11.42
N ARG A 474 -4.04 -16.66 -12.59
CA ARG A 474 -3.41 -17.51 -13.61
C ARG A 474 -2.11 -18.13 -13.09
N VAL A 475 -1.23 -17.32 -12.50
CA VAL A 475 0.05 -17.78 -11.96
C VAL A 475 -0.17 -18.86 -10.89
N ILE A 476 -1.08 -18.63 -9.94
CA ILE A 476 -1.39 -19.60 -8.87
C ILE A 476 -1.95 -20.89 -9.47
N THR A 477 -2.92 -20.79 -10.38
CA THR A 477 -3.56 -21.97 -11.00
C THR A 477 -2.55 -22.80 -11.79
N ARG A 478 -1.71 -22.15 -12.60
CA ARG A 478 -0.66 -22.82 -13.37
C ARG A 478 0.40 -23.47 -12.48
N ALA A 479 0.73 -22.85 -11.35
CA ALA A 479 1.65 -23.45 -10.38
C ALA A 479 1.09 -24.76 -9.80
N TRP A 480 -0.20 -24.76 -9.40
CA TRP A 480 -0.89 -25.96 -8.91
C TRP A 480 -0.93 -27.08 -9.96
N LEU A 481 -1.28 -26.74 -11.21
CA LEU A 481 -1.28 -27.71 -12.31
C LEU A 481 0.13 -28.22 -12.66
N LYS A 482 1.16 -27.39 -12.50
CA LYS A 482 2.55 -27.80 -12.79
C LYS A 482 3.10 -28.77 -11.74
N GLU A 483 2.71 -28.63 -10.47
CA GLU A 483 3.11 -29.57 -9.40
C GLU A 483 2.50 -30.97 -9.60
N GLY A 484 1.36 -31.04 -10.30
CA GLY A 484 0.52 -32.22 -10.38
C GLY A 484 -0.49 -32.26 -9.24
N LEU A 485 -1.77 -32.45 -9.58
CA LEU A 485 -2.83 -32.45 -8.59
C LEU A 485 -2.81 -33.75 -7.79
N LYS A 486 -3.07 -33.64 -6.49
CA LYS A 486 -3.13 -34.77 -5.55
C LYS A 486 -4.56 -34.99 -5.11
N ALA A 487 -4.94 -36.24 -4.84
CA ALA A 487 -6.24 -36.54 -4.26
C ALA A 487 -6.46 -35.74 -2.96
N ARG A 488 -7.64 -35.12 -2.80
CA ARG A 488 -7.94 -34.24 -1.66
C ARG A 488 -9.06 -34.81 -0.81
N CYS A 489 -8.84 -34.91 0.49
CA CYS A 489 -9.84 -35.41 1.43
C CYS A 489 -11.04 -34.46 1.53
N ILE A 490 -12.22 -34.96 1.19
CA ILE A 490 -13.49 -34.21 1.17
C ILE A 490 -14.41 -34.52 2.35
N THR A 491 -13.97 -35.31 3.32
CA THR A 491 -14.76 -35.68 4.52
C THR A 491 -14.02 -35.35 5.81
N ARG A 492 -14.76 -35.09 6.88
CA ARG A 492 -14.21 -34.78 8.20
C ARG A 492 -15.07 -35.41 9.30
N ASP A 493 -14.42 -35.80 10.38
CA ASP A 493 -15.06 -36.22 11.63
C ASP A 493 -15.48 -35.01 12.48
N LEU A 494 -16.45 -34.26 11.97
CA LEU A 494 -17.05 -33.11 12.66
C LEU A 494 -18.55 -33.35 12.82
N LYS A 495 -19.17 -32.64 13.77
CA LYS A 495 -20.63 -32.66 13.97
C LYS A 495 -21.31 -31.55 13.17
N TRP A 496 -20.65 -30.40 13.00
CA TRP A 496 -21.16 -29.25 12.28
C TRP A 496 -20.69 -29.21 10.82
N GLY A 497 -21.52 -29.78 9.94
CA GLY A 497 -21.30 -29.84 8.50
C GLY A 497 -22.44 -30.59 7.81
N ILE A 498 -22.33 -30.74 6.49
CA ILE A 498 -23.31 -31.49 5.69
C ILE A 498 -23.05 -32.99 5.85
N PRO A 499 -24.04 -33.79 6.27
CA PRO A 499 -23.85 -35.23 6.45
C PRO A 499 -23.57 -35.94 5.13
N VAL A 500 -22.69 -36.93 5.17
CA VAL A 500 -22.34 -37.75 4.00
C VAL A 500 -23.43 -38.82 3.80
N PRO A 501 -24.04 -38.95 2.60
CA PRO A 501 -25.20 -39.80 2.38
C PRO A 501 -24.81 -41.24 2.03
N LEU A 502 -23.93 -41.87 2.82
CA LEU A 502 -23.47 -43.25 2.65
C LEU A 502 -23.37 -43.98 4.00
N GLU A 503 -23.64 -45.29 3.96
CA GLU A 503 -23.53 -46.17 5.12
C GLU A 503 -22.09 -46.21 5.66
N GLY A 504 -21.94 -46.17 6.98
CA GLY A 504 -20.64 -46.12 7.67
C GLY A 504 -20.04 -44.70 7.77
N TYR A 505 -20.72 -43.68 7.23
CA TYR A 505 -20.30 -42.27 7.28
C TYR A 505 -21.30 -41.37 8.06
N GLU A 506 -22.19 -41.95 8.86
CA GLU A 506 -23.28 -41.25 9.57
C GLU A 506 -22.78 -40.20 10.58
N LYS A 507 -21.55 -40.38 11.08
CA LYS A 507 -20.88 -39.46 12.02
C LYS A 507 -19.86 -38.55 11.33
N LYS A 508 -19.89 -38.46 10.01
CA LYS A 508 -18.97 -37.66 9.19
C LYS A 508 -19.73 -36.63 8.39
N VAL A 509 -19.05 -35.53 8.12
CA VAL A 509 -19.56 -34.45 7.29
C VAL A 509 -18.62 -34.17 6.14
N PHE A 510 -19.12 -33.52 5.09
CA PHE A 510 -18.27 -32.99 4.04
C PHE A 510 -17.33 -31.91 4.58
N TYR A 511 -16.12 -31.90 4.04
CA TYR A 511 -15.13 -30.89 4.34
C TYR A 511 -15.51 -29.58 3.66
N VAL A 512 -15.47 -28.48 4.43
CA VAL A 512 -15.89 -27.14 3.98
C VAL A 512 -15.31 -26.71 2.63
N TRP A 513 -14.07 -27.10 2.33
CA TRP A 513 -13.42 -26.72 1.07
C TRP A 513 -13.95 -27.47 -0.17
N PHE A 514 -14.73 -28.54 0.03
CA PHE A 514 -15.47 -29.21 -1.03
C PHE A 514 -16.84 -28.55 -1.25
N ASP A 515 -17.60 -28.29 -0.19
CA ASP A 515 -19.00 -27.85 -0.32
C ASP A 515 -19.20 -26.32 -0.33
N ALA A 516 -18.28 -25.53 0.22
CA ALA A 516 -18.45 -24.07 0.28
C ALA A 516 -18.64 -23.42 -1.10
N PRO A 517 -17.89 -23.78 -2.17
CA PRO A 517 -18.15 -23.26 -3.52
C PRO A 517 -19.51 -23.69 -4.09
N ILE A 518 -20.03 -24.86 -3.71
CA ILE A 518 -21.40 -25.29 -4.07
C ILE A 518 -22.45 -24.37 -3.41
N GLY A 519 -22.07 -23.67 -2.35
CA GLY A 519 -22.83 -22.58 -1.72
C GLY A 519 -23.35 -21.54 -2.72
N TYR A 520 -22.59 -21.19 -3.76
CA TYR A 520 -23.09 -20.23 -4.75
C TYR A 520 -24.33 -20.74 -5.49
N ILE A 521 -24.35 -22.04 -5.80
CA ILE A 521 -25.46 -22.70 -6.49
C ILE A 521 -26.68 -22.78 -5.56
N SER A 522 -26.47 -23.23 -4.31
CA SER A 522 -27.58 -23.37 -3.35
C SER A 522 -28.18 -22.03 -2.95
N ILE A 523 -27.35 -20.99 -2.78
CA ILE A 523 -27.81 -19.62 -2.52
C ILE A 523 -28.63 -19.10 -3.72
N THR A 524 -28.21 -19.40 -4.95
CA THR A 524 -29.00 -19.04 -6.14
C THR A 524 -30.35 -19.79 -6.19
N SER A 525 -30.37 -21.06 -5.77
CA SER A 525 -31.61 -21.84 -5.67
C SER A 525 -32.60 -21.32 -4.62
N ARG A 526 -32.08 -20.63 -3.59
CA ARG A 526 -32.89 -19.91 -2.59
C ARG A 526 -33.44 -18.60 -3.13
N TYR A 527 -32.73 -17.96 -4.05
CA TYR A 527 -33.15 -16.73 -4.69
C TYR A 527 -34.29 -16.97 -5.69
N CYS A 528 -34.18 -17.97 -6.56
CA CYS A 528 -35.21 -18.30 -7.55
C CYS A 528 -35.32 -19.81 -7.83
N LYS A 529 -36.50 -20.24 -8.29
CA LYS A 529 -36.76 -21.66 -8.64
C LYS A 529 -36.04 -22.06 -9.92
N GLU A 530 -35.86 -21.11 -10.83
CA GLU A 530 -35.23 -21.24 -12.14
C GLU A 530 -33.71 -21.13 -12.10
N TRP A 531 -33.07 -21.30 -10.92
CA TRP A 531 -31.62 -21.15 -10.72
C TRP A 531 -30.75 -21.95 -11.70
N LYS A 532 -31.27 -23.05 -12.24
CA LYS A 532 -30.60 -23.85 -13.28
C LYS A 532 -30.37 -23.07 -14.56
N GLN A 533 -31.19 -22.07 -14.89
CA GLN A 533 -30.91 -21.21 -16.05
C GLN A 533 -29.58 -20.45 -15.91
N TRP A 534 -29.13 -20.20 -14.68
CA TRP A 534 -27.84 -19.57 -14.40
C TRP A 534 -26.68 -20.58 -14.28
N TRP A 535 -26.92 -21.71 -13.61
CA TRP A 535 -25.86 -22.66 -13.25
C TRP A 535 -25.79 -23.92 -14.11
N GLN A 536 -26.81 -24.22 -14.89
CA GLN A 536 -26.91 -25.34 -15.84
C GLN A 536 -27.71 -24.90 -17.09
N PRO A 537 -27.31 -23.82 -17.78
CA PRO A 537 -28.05 -23.32 -18.94
C PRO A 537 -28.05 -24.36 -20.07
N ASP A 538 -29.22 -24.64 -20.63
CA ASP A 538 -29.36 -25.41 -21.87
C ASP A 538 -28.95 -24.54 -23.07
N THR A 539 -27.65 -24.29 -23.17
CA THR A 539 -27.06 -23.37 -24.16
C THR A 539 -27.37 -23.82 -25.58
N ALA A 540 -27.38 -25.14 -25.82
CA ALA A 540 -27.61 -25.73 -27.13
C ALA A 540 -29.03 -25.45 -27.66
N ASN A 541 -30.05 -25.56 -26.80
CA ASN A 541 -31.44 -25.36 -27.23
C ASN A 541 -31.93 -23.91 -27.08
N THR A 542 -31.41 -23.17 -26.09
CA THR A 542 -31.92 -21.82 -25.78
C THR A 542 -31.06 -20.68 -26.31
N GLY A 543 -29.80 -20.95 -26.68
CA GLY A 543 -28.82 -19.90 -27.02
C GLY A 543 -28.43 -19.01 -25.85
N VAL A 544 -28.83 -19.36 -24.61
CA VAL A 544 -28.43 -18.63 -23.40
C VAL A 544 -26.98 -18.96 -23.06
N LYS A 545 -26.13 -17.93 -23.05
CA LYS A 545 -24.76 -18.01 -22.52
C LYS A 545 -24.67 -17.21 -21.23
N VAL A 546 -24.05 -17.80 -20.20
CA VAL A 546 -23.78 -17.16 -18.91
C VAL A 546 -22.28 -16.98 -18.75
N ASP A 547 -21.85 -15.76 -18.43
CA ASP A 547 -20.48 -15.46 -18.06
C ASP A 547 -20.39 -15.34 -16.53
N LEU A 548 -19.68 -16.30 -15.91
CA LEU A 548 -19.50 -16.33 -14.45
C LEU A 548 -18.23 -15.57 -14.03
N TYR A 549 -18.41 -14.52 -13.24
CA TYR A 549 -17.36 -13.71 -12.63
C TYR A 549 -17.27 -14.03 -11.13
N GLN A 550 -16.10 -14.46 -10.65
CA GLN A 550 -15.89 -14.77 -9.24
C GLN A 550 -14.84 -13.85 -8.64
N PHE A 551 -15.24 -13.04 -7.65
CA PHE A 551 -14.38 -12.08 -6.94
C PHE A 551 -13.89 -12.64 -5.62
N MET A 552 -12.58 -12.61 -5.39
CA MET A 552 -11.97 -13.20 -4.19
C MET A 552 -10.58 -12.64 -3.89
N ALA A 553 -10.06 -12.91 -2.69
CA ALA A 553 -8.64 -12.77 -2.41
C ALA A 553 -7.85 -13.97 -2.98
N LYS A 554 -6.55 -13.78 -3.25
CA LYS A 554 -5.67 -14.78 -3.87
C LYS A 554 -5.66 -16.17 -3.22
N ASP A 555 -5.91 -16.26 -1.91
CA ASP A 555 -5.92 -17.55 -1.17
C ASP A 555 -7.05 -18.48 -1.62
N ASN A 556 -8.14 -17.92 -2.15
CA ASN A 556 -9.29 -18.68 -2.59
C ASN A 556 -9.15 -19.21 -4.02
N VAL A 557 -8.13 -18.77 -4.77
CA VAL A 557 -7.96 -19.12 -6.19
C VAL A 557 -7.98 -20.63 -6.41
N PRO A 558 -7.20 -21.47 -5.70
CA PRO A 558 -7.19 -22.91 -5.98
C PRO A 558 -8.56 -23.58 -5.83
N PHE A 559 -9.43 -23.06 -4.97
CA PHE A 559 -10.77 -23.63 -4.77
C PHE A 559 -11.70 -23.33 -5.94
N HIS A 560 -11.49 -22.20 -6.62
CA HIS A 560 -12.34 -21.71 -7.70
C HIS A 560 -11.77 -21.98 -9.09
N SER A 561 -10.47 -22.21 -9.21
CA SER A 561 -9.82 -22.57 -10.48
C SER A 561 -9.45 -24.06 -10.60
N VAL A 562 -9.41 -24.80 -9.48
CA VAL A 562 -9.07 -26.23 -9.47
C VAL A 562 -10.20 -27.05 -8.85
N MET A 563 -10.44 -26.93 -7.54
CA MET A 563 -11.31 -27.87 -6.80
C MET A 563 -12.76 -27.88 -7.31
N PHE A 564 -13.38 -26.71 -7.40
CA PHE A 564 -14.78 -26.57 -7.79
C PHE A 564 -14.99 -26.89 -9.28
N PRO A 565 -14.20 -26.32 -10.23
CA PRO A 565 -14.29 -26.72 -11.64
C PRO A 565 -14.04 -28.21 -11.86
N ALA A 566 -13.06 -28.81 -11.18
CA ALA A 566 -12.81 -30.25 -11.26
C ALA A 566 -14.03 -31.07 -10.83
N SER A 567 -14.68 -30.66 -9.73
CA SER A 567 -15.91 -31.31 -9.26
C SER A 567 -17.05 -31.19 -10.28
N LEU A 568 -17.25 -30.00 -10.86
CA LEU A 568 -18.31 -29.77 -11.84
C LEU A 568 -18.06 -30.47 -13.18
N LEU A 569 -16.81 -30.47 -13.65
CA LEU A 569 -16.37 -31.18 -14.87
C LEU A 569 -16.52 -32.69 -14.72
N ALA A 570 -16.16 -33.25 -13.55
CA ALA A 570 -16.29 -34.67 -13.28
C ALA A 570 -17.75 -35.13 -13.17
N VAL A 571 -18.68 -34.24 -12.78
CA VAL A 571 -20.13 -34.53 -12.81
C VAL A 571 -20.69 -34.51 -14.24
N ASP A 572 -20.10 -33.71 -15.14
CA ASP A 572 -20.47 -33.61 -16.56
C ASP A 572 -21.97 -33.41 -16.85
N LYS A 573 -22.58 -32.42 -16.15
CA LYS A 573 -24.01 -32.06 -16.31
C LYS A 573 -24.23 -30.66 -16.87
N GLY A 574 -23.29 -30.15 -17.66
CA GLY A 574 -23.40 -28.82 -18.28
C GLY A 574 -23.45 -27.68 -17.27
N TYR A 575 -22.75 -27.81 -16.13
CA TYR A 575 -22.67 -26.72 -15.16
C TYR A 575 -21.90 -25.52 -15.72
N THR A 576 -22.35 -24.30 -15.37
CA THR A 576 -21.62 -23.07 -15.65
C THR A 576 -20.30 -23.05 -14.88
N LEU A 577 -19.19 -23.02 -15.63
CA LEU A 577 -17.84 -22.86 -15.07
C LEU A 577 -17.45 -21.39 -15.06
N VAL A 578 -16.47 -21.03 -14.24
CA VAL A 578 -16.01 -19.65 -14.10
C VAL A 578 -15.37 -19.14 -15.39
N SER A 579 -15.92 -18.05 -15.95
CA SER A 579 -15.33 -17.34 -17.09
C SER A 579 -14.18 -16.45 -16.63
N HIS A 580 -14.34 -15.79 -15.47
CA HIS A 580 -13.37 -14.83 -14.95
C HIS A 580 -13.12 -15.00 -13.45
N VAL A 581 -11.89 -15.39 -13.09
CA VAL A 581 -11.42 -15.36 -11.70
C VAL A 581 -10.78 -13.99 -11.44
N MET A 582 -11.47 -13.15 -10.66
CA MET A 582 -11.05 -11.81 -10.29
C MET A 582 -10.41 -11.81 -8.90
N ALA A 583 -9.13 -12.17 -8.83
CA ALA A 583 -8.40 -12.29 -7.57
C ALA A 583 -7.59 -11.02 -7.22
N THR A 584 -7.72 -10.52 -5.99
CA THR A 584 -6.90 -9.41 -5.49
C THR A 584 -5.73 -9.89 -4.64
N GLU A 585 -4.70 -9.06 -4.56
CA GLU A 585 -3.68 -9.10 -3.52
C GLU A 585 -4.24 -8.60 -2.17
N TYR A 586 -3.41 -8.52 -1.13
CA TYR A 586 -3.89 -8.10 0.19
C TYR A 586 -3.93 -6.58 0.35
N LEU A 587 -4.91 -6.12 1.13
CA LEU A 587 -4.89 -4.80 1.73
C LEU A 587 -4.29 -4.91 3.13
N ASN A 588 -3.16 -4.22 3.33
CA ASN A 588 -2.52 -4.00 4.61
C ASN A 588 -3.12 -2.77 5.32
N TYR A 589 -2.74 -2.56 6.58
CA TYR A 589 -3.20 -1.43 7.39
C TYR A 589 -2.00 -0.67 7.94
N GLU A 590 -1.81 0.56 7.47
CA GLU A 590 -0.62 1.38 7.71
C GLU A 590 0.66 0.57 7.41
N ASP A 591 1.58 0.45 8.37
CA ASP A 591 2.83 -0.30 8.19
C ASP A 591 2.70 -1.80 8.48
N GLY A 592 1.48 -2.32 8.69
CA GLY A 592 1.25 -3.67 9.19
C GLY A 592 0.00 -4.36 8.66
N LYS A 593 -0.44 -5.40 9.38
CA LYS A 593 -1.63 -6.20 9.04
C LYS A 593 -2.76 -5.93 10.02
N PHE A 594 -4.01 -6.05 9.53
CA PHE A 594 -5.19 -6.10 10.36
C PHE A 594 -5.05 -7.17 11.46
N SER A 595 -5.41 -6.84 12.70
CA SER A 595 -5.32 -7.76 13.83
C SER A 595 -6.39 -7.48 14.87
N LYS A 596 -7.42 -8.32 14.90
CA LYS A 596 -8.51 -8.22 15.86
C LYS A 596 -8.04 -8.40 17.30
N SER A 597 -7.13 -9.34 17.55
CA SER A 597 -6.60 -9.60 18.91
C SER A 597 -5.75 -8.47 19.46
N ARG A 598 -5.11 -7.67 18.58
CA ARG A 598 -4.31 -6.49 18.97
C ARG A 598 -5.07 -5.16 18.84
N GLY A 599 -6.33 -5.19 18.37
CA GLY A 599 -7.12 -3.99 18.09
C GLY A 599 -6.57 -3.11 16.97
N ILE A 600 -5.81 -3.69 16.02
CA ILE A 600 -5.17 -2.96 14.92
C ILE A 600 -6.03 -3.07 13.67
N GLY A 601 -6.40 -1.92 13.10
CA GLY A 601 -7.16 -1.83 11.87
C GLY A 601 -8.64 -1.51 12.06
N VAL A 602 -9.26 -1.04 10.99
CA VAL A 602 -10.71 -0.75 10.93
C VAL A 602 -11.48 -1.99 10.52
N PHE A 603 -12.43 -2.42 11.34
CA PHE A 603 -13.37 -3.49 11.01
C PHE A 603 -14.68 -2.91 10.44
N GLY A 604 -15.48 -3.74 9.77
CA GLY A 604 -16.67 -3.27 9.07
C GLY A 604 -17.70 -2.59 9.98
N ASN A 605 -17.83 -3.04 11.23
CA ASN A 605 -18.66 -2.42 12.26
C ASN A 605 -18.04 -1.14 12.83
N ASP A 606 -16.73 -0.94 12.68
CA ASP A 606 -16.04 0.25 13.18
C ASP A 606 -16.17 1.40 12.19
N ALA A 607 -16.20 1.10 10.89
CA ALA A 607 -16.28 2.09 9.81
C ALA A 607 -17.50 3.02 9.96
N GLN A 608 -18.65 2.47 10.35
CA GLN A 608 -19.88 3.23 10.64
C GLN A 608 -19.73 4.22 11.80
N ASP A 609 -18.93 3.88 12.81
CA ASP A 609 -18.75 4.70 14.01
C ASP A 609 -17.73 5.83 13.81
N THR A 610 -17.07 5.87 12.64
CA THR A 610 -16.10 6.93 12.31
C THR A 610 -16.76 8.23 11.89
N GLY A 611 -18.07 8.24 11.60
CA GLY A 611 -18.76 9.41 11.02
C GLY A 611 -18.34 9.74 9.58
N ILE A 612 -17.41 8.99 8.99
CA ILE A 612 -17.06 9.09 7.57
C ILE A 612 -18.13 8.31 6.78
N PRO A 613 -18.80 8.93 5.77
CA PRO A 613 -19.83 8.27 4.99
C PRO A 613 -19.31 7.02 4.27
N ALA A 614 -20.16 6.00 4.13
CA ALA A 614 -19.82 4.75 3.46
C ALA A 614 -19.22 4.96 2.06
N ASP A 615 -19.76 5.89 1.28
CA ASP A 615 -19.27 6.18 -0.08
C ASP A 615 -17.83 6.72 -0.10
N VAL A 616 -17.38 7.43 0.93
CA VAL A 616 -15.98 7.88 1.04
C VAL A 616 -15.06 6.67 1.26
N TRP A 617 -15.47 5.71 2.10
CA TRP A 617 -14.76 4.44 2.26
C TRP A 617 -14.71 3.64 0.96
N ARG A 618 -15.85 3.54 0.26
CA ARG A 618 -15.94 2.82 -1.01
C ARG A 618 -15.03 3.42 -2.08
N PHE A 619 -15.05 4.76 -2.23
CA PHE A 619 -14.19 5.48 -3.15
C PHE A 619 -12.71 5.21 -2.86
N TYR A 620 -12.30 5.40 -1.60
CA TYR A 620 -10.91 5.19 -1.19
C TYR A 620 -10.46 3.75 -1.45
N LEU A 621 -11.23 2.77 -1.02
CA LEU A 621 -10.91 1.35 -1.20
C LEU A 621 -10.91 0.94 -2.67
N GLY A 622 -11.77 1.52 -3.50
CA GLY A 622 -11.73 1.34 -4.95
C GLY A 622 -10.46 1.93 -5.59
N ALA A 623 -10.05 3.13 -5.16
CA ALA A 623 -8.86 3.82 -5.66
C ALA A 623 -7.54 3.18 -5.17
N ALA A 624 -7.56 2.57 -3.98
CA ALA A 624 -6.46 1.85 -3.36
C ALA A 624 -6.61 0.32 -3.48
N ARG A 625 -7.41 -0.18 -4.44
CA ARG A 625 -7.66 -1.60 -4.61
C ARG A 625 -6.35 -2.37 -4.92
N PRO A 626 -6.04 -3.46 -4.19
CA PRO A 626 -4.80 -4.23 -4.39
C PRO A 626 -4.89 -5.18 -5.59
N GLU A 627 -4.73 -4.64 -6.81
CA GLU A 627 -4.89 -5.42 -8.05
C GLU A 627 -3.63 -6.19 -8.45
N GLY A 628 -2.51 -5.47 -8.71
CA GLY A 628 -1.25 -6.08 -9.16
C GLY A 628 -0.26 -6.39 -8.03
N GLN A 629 -0.42 -5.74 -6.88
CA GLN A 629 0.43 -5.90 -5.69
C GLN A 629 -0.36 -5.55 -4.43
N ASP A 630 0.16 -5.96 -3.28
CA ASP A 630 -0.38 -5.54 -1.99
C ASP A 630 -0.47 -4.00 -1.91
N SER A 631 -1.55 -3.50 -1.35
CA SER A 631 -1.75 -2.07 -1.06
C SER A 631 -1.87 -1.88 0.44
N SER A 632 -1.69 -0.67 0.94
CA SER A 632 -1.92 -0.38 2.36
C SER A 632 -2.94 0.73 2.54
N PHE A 633 -3.89 0.51 3.44
CA PHE A 633 -4.76 1.56 3.92
C PHE A 633 -3.95 2.55 4.75
N SER A 634 -4.08 3.85 4.46
CA SER A 634 -3.48 4.92 5.25
C SER A 634 -4.50 6.02 5.54
N TRP A 635 -4.59 6.44 6.80
CA TRP A 635 -5.49 7.53 7.18
C TRP A 635 -5.14 8.86 6.51
N SER A 636 -3.84 9.16 6.37
CA SER A 636 -3.38 10.36 5.68
C SER A 636 -3.71 10.31 4.18
N ASP A 637 -3.59 9.15 3.53
CA ASP A 637 -3.96 9.01 2.12
C ASP A 637 -5.49 9.09 1.92
N LEU A 638 -6.28 8.52 2.84
CA LEU A 638 -7.74 8.66 2.85
C LEU A 638 -8.15 10.13 2.91
N GLN A 639 -7.55 10.88 3.83
CA GLN A 639 -7.80 12.31 3.96
C GLN A 639 -7.38 13.09 2.72
N ALA A 640 -6.17 12.81 2.20
CA ALA A 640 -5.63 13.48 1.03
C ALA A 640 -6.56 13.30 -0.16
N ARG A 641 -6.94 12.06 -0.48
CA ARG A 641 -7.86 11.74 -1.60
C ARG A 641 -9.25 12.34 -1.41
N ASN A 642 -9.80 12.31 -0.20
CA ASN A 642 -11.08 12.98 0.06
C ASN A 642 -10.98 14.49 -0.21
N ASN A 643 -9.94 15.15 0.31
CA ASN A 643 -9.83 16.59 0.25
C ASN A 643 -9.40 17.09 -1.15
N SER A 644 -8.57 16.34 -1.88
CA SER A 644 -8.09 16.73 -3.21
C SER A 644 -8.98 16.20 -4.34
N GLU A 645 -9.27 14.90 -4.38
CA GLU A 645 -9.96 14.26 -5.50
C GLU A 645 -11.49 14.42 -5.38
N LEU A 646 -12.06 14.16 -4.20
CA LEU A 646 -13.51 14.30 -4.01
C LEU A 646 -13.92 15.75 -3.83
N LEU A 647 -13.38 16.47 -2.84
CA LEU A 647 -13.83 17.81 -2.50
C LEU A 647 -13.39 18.85 -3.55
N LYS A 648 -12.08 18.97 -3.82
CA LYS A 648 -11.51 20.04 -4.67
C LYS A 648 -11.64 19.79 -6.17
N ASN A 649 -11.78 18.53 -6.62
CA ASN A 649 -11.97 18.22 -8.04
C ASN A 649 -13.43 17.90 -8.37
N LEU A 650 -13.92 16.69 -8.03
CA LEU A 650 -15.25 16.22 -8.43
C LEU A 650 -16.39 17.07 -7.86
N GLY A 651 -16.37 17.27 -6.54
CA GLY A 651 -17.39 18.03 -5.82
C GLY A 651 -17.40 19.50 -6.22
N ASN A 652 -16.22 20.11 -6.37
CA ASN A 652 -16.09 21.49 -6.83
C ASN A 652 -16.66 21.67 -8.24
N PHE A 653 -16.29 20.81 -9.19
CA PHE A 653 -16.79 20.87 -10.56
C PHE A 653 -18.32 20.75 -10.61
N PHE A 654 -18.84 19.68 -9.99
CA PHE A 654 -20.27 19.40 -9.97
C PHE A 654 -21.07 20.55 -9.37
N ASN A 655 -20.64 21.04 -8.20
CA ASN A 655 -21.32 22.13 -7.52
C ASN A 655 -21.33 23.42 -8.36
N ARG A 656 -20.18 23.82 -8.92
CA ARG A 656 -20.09 25.01 -9.78
C ARG A 656 -20.98 24.91 -11.02
N ALA A 657 -21.02 23.74 -11.68
CA ALA A 657 -21.89 23.51 -12.84
C ALA A 657 -23.34 23.83 -12.52
N LEU A 658 -23.86 23.24 -11.44
CA LEU A 658 -25.26 23.38 -11.07
C LEU A 658 -25.58 24.75 -10.47
N VAL A 659 -24.73 25.30 -9.60
CA VAL A 659 -24.93 26.64 -9.01
C VAL A 659 -24.91 27.74 -10.08
N PHE A 660 -24.06 27.62 -11.10
CA PHE A 660 -24.06 28.60 -12.19
C PHE A 660 -25.30 28.46 -13.09
N CYS A 661 -25.77 27.24 -13.33
CA CYS A 661 -27.05 27.02 -14.03
C CYS A 661 -28.24 27.61 -13.23
N GLU A 662 -28.31 27.35 -11.91
CA GLU A 662 -29.31 27.92 -11.02
C GLU A 662 -29.26 29.46 -11.03
N LYS A 663 -28.09 30.03 -10.78
CA LYS A 663 -27.91 31.46 -10.57
C LYS A 663 -28.13 32.30 -11.84
N PHE A 664 -27.69 31.79 -12.99
CA PHE A 664 -27.64 32.60 -14.21
C PHE A 664 -28.70 32.23 -15.24
N PHE A 665 -29.29 31.04 -15.14
CA PHE A 665 -30.24 30.50 -16.12
C PHE A 665 -31.50 29.90 -15.47
N ASP A 666 -31.84 30.32 -14.24
CA ASP A 666 -33.04 29.89 -13.50
C ASP A 666 -33.21 28.35 -13.46
N SER A 667 -32.11 27.65 -13.17
CA SER A 667 -32.03 26.20 -13.12
C SER A 667 -32.44 25.50 -14.42
N THR A 668 -32.39 26.19 -15.55
CA THR A 668 -32.75 25.64 -16.86
C THR A 668 -31.51 25.56 -17.74
N ILE A 669 -31.29 24.41 -18.38
CA ILE A 669 -30.16 24.22 -19.30
C ILE A 669 -30.32 25.18 -20.49
N PRO A 670 -29.37 26.11 -20.70
CA PRO A 670 -29.48 27.11 -21.75
C PRO A 670 -29.21 26.50 -23.14
N PRO A 671 -29.58 27.21 -24.23
CA PRO A 671 -29.17 26.83 -25.58
C PRO A 671 -27.65 26.69 -25.69
N MET A 672 -27.19 25.59 -26.30
CA MET A 672 -25.77 25.31 -26.50
C MET A 672 -25.40 25.47 -27.99
N THR A 673 -24.52 26.42 -28.31
CA THR A 673 -23.98 26.64 -29.65
C THR A 673 -22.49 26.30 -29.64
N LEU A 674 -22.17 25.05 -29.96
CA LEU A 674 -20.82 24.50 -29.83
C LEU A 674 -19.87 25.01 -30.91
N LEU A 675 -18.65 25.35 -30.51
CA LEU A 675 -17.51 25.68 -31.36
C LEU A 675 -16.66 24.42 -31.64
N GLU A 676 -15.71 24.49 -32.58
CA GLU A 676 -14.77 23.38 -32.86
C GLU A 676 -13.98 22.95 -31.61
N GLU A 677 -13.60 23.89 -30.77
CA GLU A 677 -12.90 23.64 -29.50
C GLU A 677 -13.75 22.81 -28.52
N ASP A 678 -15.08 23.01 -28.51
CA ASP A 678 -16.00 22.22 -27.69
C ASP A 678 -16.08 20.78 -28.19
N TYR A 679 -16.11 20.58 -29.51
CA TYR A 679 -16.08 19.23 -30.08
C TYR A 679 -14.74 18.53 -29.87
N THR A 680 -13.64 19.28 -29.86
CA THR A 680 -12.32 18.78 -29.47
C THR A 680 -12.33 18.29 -28.01
N LEU A 681 -12.91 19.08 -27.10
CA LEU A 681 -13.09 18.66 -25.71
C LEU A 681 -13.99 17.42 -25.57
N LEU A 682 -15.12 17.39 -26.27
CA LEU A 682 -16.02 16.22 -26.28
C LEU A 682 -15.31 14.95 -26.77
N ALA A 683 -14.42 15.07 -27.75
CA ALA A 683 -13.60 13.94 -28.20
C ALA A 683 -12.62 13.46 -27.12
N LEU A 684 -12.00 14.37 -26.34
CA LEU A 684 -11.17 13.99 -25.18
C LEU A 684 -12.00 13.29 -24.10
N ILE A 685 -13.19 13.82 -23.78
CA ILE A 685 -14.13 13.18 -22.84
C ILE A 685 -14.52 11.77 -23.33
N ASN A 686 -14.72 11.59 -24.64
CA ASN A 686 -14.98 10.28 -25.24
C ASN A 686 -13.79 9.32 -25.12
N ARG A 687 -12.54 9.79 -25.20
CA ARG A 687 -11.35 8.96 -24.94
C ARG A 687 -11.33 8.46 -23.49
N GLU A 688 -11.60 9.35 -22.53
CA GLU A 688 -11.68 8.95 -21.12
C GLU A 688 -12.84 7.99 -20.85
N LEU A 689 -14.01 8.22 -21.47
CA LEU A 689 -15.17 7.33 -21.35
C LEU A 689 -14.88 5.93 -21.93
N LYS A 690 -14.22 5.86 -23.10
CA LYS A 690 -13.71 4.60 -23.68
C LYS A 690 -12.72 3.92 -22.73
N GLY A 691 -11.80 4.69 -22.15
CA GLY A 691 -10.83 4.23 -21.17
C GLY A 691 -11.52 3.60 -19.96
N TYR A 692 -12.45 4.33 -19.34
CA TYR A 692 -13.28 3.86 -18.22
C TYR A 692 -13.96 2.53 -18.55
N VAL A 693 -14.71 2.44 -19.65
CA VAL A 693 -15.42 1.22 -20.06
C VAL A 693 -14.44 0.05 -20.25
N ASN A 694 -13.33 0.28 -20.95
CA ASN A 694 -12.32 -0.76 -21.18
C ASN A 694 -11.68 -1.30 -19.87
N GLN A 695 -11.43 -0.43 -18.88
CA GLN A 695 -10.91 -0.87 -17.59
C GLN A 695 -11.97 -1.60 -16.77
N MET A 696 -13.22 -1.11 -16.79
CA MET A 696 -14.31 -1.69 -16.01
C MET A 696 -14.76 -3.06 -16.55
N GLU A 697 -14.81 -3.27 -17.87
CA GLU A 697 -15.03 -4.61 -18.48
C GLU A 697 -13.98 -5.63 -18.01
N LYS A 698 -12.77 -5.17 -17.68
CA LYS A 698 -11.66 -6.00 -17.18
C LYS A 698 -11.58 -6.05 -15.65
N ALA A 699 -12.56 -5.50 -14.94
CA ALA A 699 -12.57 -5.36 -13.48
C ALA A 699 -11.30 -4.69 -12.91
N ARG A 700 -10.78 -3.68 -13.61
CA ARG A 700 -9.67 -2.80 -13.18
C ARG A 700 -10.24 -1.51 -12.61
N MET A 701 -10.80 -1.62 -11.41
CA MET A 701 -11.49 -0.52 -10.73
C MET A 701 -10.57 0.66 -10.44
N ARG A 702 -9.30 0.39 -10.10
CA ARG A 702 -8.32 1.43 -9.77
C ARG A 702 -8.06 2.36 -10.97
N ASP A 703 -7.89 1.77 -12.16
CA ASP A 703 -7.65 2.52 -13.39
C ASP A 703 -8.94 3.20 -13.88
N GLY A 704 -10.10 2.56 -13.71
CA GLY A 704 -11.40 3.16 -14.00
C GLY A 704 -11.63 4.49 -13.27
N ILE A 705 -11.27 4.58 -11.98
CA ILE A 705 -11.36 5.84 -11.22
C ILE A 705 -10.48 6.95 -11.81
N ARG A 706 -9.33 6.64 -12.42
CA ARG A 706 -8.48 7.70 -12.99
C ARG A 706 -9.17 8.40 -14.17
N HIS A 707 -9.77 7.62 -15.07
CA HIS A 707 -10.50 8.16 -16.22
C HIS A 707 -11.69 9.04 -15.80
N LEU A 708 -12.48 8.62 -14.81
CA LEU A 708 -13.62 9.44 -14.35
C LEU A 708 -13.13 10.74 -13.67
N LEU A 709 -12.04 10.70 -12.89
CA LEU A 709 -11.49 11.91 -12.28
C LEU A 709 -10.89 12.85 -13.32
N GLN A 710 -10.36 12.32 -14.43
CA GLN A 710 -9.84 13.11 -15.54
C GLN A 710 -10.93 13.87 -16.28
N ILE A 711 -12.10 13.25 -16.50
CA ILE A 711 -13.30 13.94 -17.03
C ILE A 711 -13.67 15.15 -16.15
N SER A 712 -13.63 14.98 -14.83
CA SER A 712 -13.87 16.08 -13.89
C SER A 712 -12.80 17.19 -13.97
N ARG A 713 -11.53 16.84 -14.20
CA ARG A 713 -10.45 17.83 -14.40
C ARG A 713 -10.67 18.65 -15.67
N TYR A 714 -11.00 18.00 -16.78
CA TYR A 714 -11.35 18.69 -18.02
C TYR A 714 -12.54 19.65 -17.84
N GLY A 715 -13.55 19.23 -17.09
CA GLY A 715 -14.68 20.09 -16.73
C GLY A 715 -14.28 21.32 -15.91
N ASN A 716 -13.43 21.15 -14.89
CA ASN A 716 -12.87 22.26 -14.11
C ASN A 716 -12.04 23.21 -14.97
N GLN A 717 -11.20 22.66 -15.86
CA GLN A 717 -10.36 23.45 -16.76
C GLN A 717 -11.21 24.28 -17.72
N LEU A 718 -12.23 23.68 -18.35
CA LEU A 718 -13.17 24.41 -19.21
C LEU A 718 -13.82 25.58 -18.47
N MET A 719 -14.32 25.34 -17.25
CA MET A 719 -14.90 26.42 -16.45
C MET A 719 -13.89 27.53 -16.16
N GLN A 720 -12.64 27.17 -15.86
CA GLN A 720 -11.61 28.14 -15.48
C GLN A 720 -11.13 28.97 -16.67
N SER A 721 -10.90 28.35 -17.84
CA SER A 721 -10.45 29.05 -19.03
C SER A 721 -11.55 29.93 -19.64
N GLU A 722 -12.81 29.46 -19.60
CA GLU A 722 -13.91 30.19 -20.22
C GLU A 722 -14.52 31.26 -19.32
N GLU A 723 -14.32 31.21 -18.01
CA GLU A 723 -14.85 32.16 -17.03
C GLU A 723 -16.34 32.53 -17.23
N PRO A 724 -17.27 31.55 -17.28
CA PRO A 724 -18.68 31.83 -17.60
C PRO A 724 -19.36 32.78 -16.61
N TRP A 725 -18.90 32.85 -15.35
CA TRP A 725 -19.40 33.80 -14.34
C TRP A 725 -19.03 35.26 -14.63
N VAL A 726 -18.01 35.50 -15.46
CA VAL A 726 -17.65 36.82 -15.99
C VAL A 726 -18.41 37.07 -17.28
N LYS A 727 -18.31 36.15 -18.25
CA LYS A 727 -18.92 36.28 -19.59
C LYS A 727 -20.43 36.49 -19.56
N VAL A 728 -21.13 35.92 -18.58
CA VAL A 728 -22.58 36.11 -18.40
C VAL A 728 -23.00 37.56 -18.11
N LYS A 729 -22.06 38.43 -17.68
CA LYS A 729 -22.31 39.86 -17.45
C LYS A 729 -21.89 40.74 -18.63
N GLY A 730 -21.41 40.13 -19.71
CA GLY A 730 -20.84 40.80 -20.87
C GLY A 730 -21.84 41.06 -22.00
N THR A 731 -21.33 41.08 -23.24
CA THR A 731 -22.13 41.20 -24.47
C THR A 731 -23.04 39.99 -24.67
N ASP A 732 -24.02 40.08 -25.58
CA ASP A 732 -24.93 38.98 -25.84
C ASP A 732 -24.22 37.73 -26.39
N ASP A 733 -23.15 37.90 -27.19
CA ASP A 733 -22.28 36.80 -27.62
C ASP A 733 -21.55 36.14 -26.44
N GLN A 734 -21.06 36.96 -25.48
CA GLN A 734 -20.43 36.44 -24.27
C GLN A 734 -21.42 35.70 -23.38
N LYS A 735 -22.66 36.18 -23.26
CA LYS A 735 -23.74 35.47 -22.57
C LYS A 735 -24.09 34.14 -23.23
N ALA A 736 -24.21 34.12 -24.57
CA ALA A 736 -24.47 32.90 -25.33
C ALA A 736 -23.34 31.88 -25.14
N ARG A 737 -22.07 32.34 -25.13
CA ARG A 737 -20.92 31.50 -24.82
C ARG A 737 -20.97 30.95 -23.39
N ALA A 738 -21.27 31.80 -22.40
CA ALA A 738 -21.41 31.38 -21.01
C ALA A 738 -22.52 30.32 -20.85
N GLY A 739 -23.64 30.47 -21.57
CA GLY A 739 -24.71 29.48 -21.63
C GLY A 739 -24.22 28.14 -22.17
N THR A 740 -23.53 28.14 -23.32
CA THR A 740 -22.98 26.92 -23.93
C THR A 740 -22.03 26.19 -22.97
N VAL A 741 -21.10 26.91 -22.34
CA VAL A 741 -20.15 26.34 -21.39
C VAL A 741 -20.86 25.71 -20.18
N ILE A 742 -21.83 26.42 -19.59
CA ILE A 742 -22.59 25.92 -18.43
C ILE A 742 -23.44 24.70 -18.82
N GLY A 743 -24.07 24.70 -19.99
CA GLY A 743 -24.82 23.56 -20.52
C GLY A 743 -23.94 22.32 -20.71
N LEU A 744 -22.74 22.48 -21.29
CA LEU A 744 -21.75 21.40 -21.42
C LEU A 744 -21.30 20.89 -20.05
N CYS A 745 -20.97 21.77 -19.11
CA CYS A 745 -20.56 21.38 -17.77
C CYS A 745 -21.66 20.59 -17.03
N CYS A 746 -22.94 20.96 -17.18
CA CYS A 746 -24.06 20.21 -16.60
C CYS A 746 -24.19 18.81 -17.24
N ASN A 747 -23.99 18.69 -18.55
CA ASN A 747 -23.95 17.39 -19.24
C ASN A 747 -22.79 16.51 -18.72
N PHE A 748 -21.59 17.07 -18.54
CA PHE A 748 -20.46 16.34 -17.96
C PHE A 748 -20.71 15.95 -16.50
N ALA A 749 -21.36 16.81 -15.72
CA ALA A 749 -21.78 16.50 -14.36
C ALA A 749 -22.75 15.29 -14.32
N CYS A 750 -23.66 15.19 -15.30
CA CYS A 750 -24.56 14.04 -15.45
C CYS A 750 -23.82 12.76 -15.87
N LEU A 751 -22.84 12.87 -16.77
CA LEU A 751 -21.97 11.74 -17.10
C LEU A 751 -21.19 11.26 -15.87
N LEU A 752 -20.57 12.17 -15.11
CA LEU A 752 -19.83 11.84 -13.90
C LEU A 752 -20.70 11.19 -12.82
N ALA A 753 -21.95 11.62 -12.65
CA ALA A 753 -22.91 10.95 -11.77
C ALA A 753 -23.13 9.48 -12.17
N THR A 754 -23.14 9.20 -13.47
CA THR A 754 -23.22 7.85 -14.04
C THR A 754 -21.97 7.03 -13.78
N LEU A 755 -20.79 7.59 -14.04
CA LEU A 755 -19.51 6.90 -13.88
C LEU A 755 -19.14 6.65 -12.43
N ILE A 756 -19.54 7.52 -11.50
CA ILE A 756 -19.24 7.34 -10.07
C ILE A 756 -20.23 6.39 -9.39
N PHE A 757 -21.42 6.13 -9.95
CA PHE A 757 -22.45 5.28 -9.34
C PHE A 757 -21.98 3.89 -8.88
N PRO A 758 -21.12 3.17 -9.65
CA PRO A 758 -20.54 1.91 -9.17
C PRO A 758 -19.72 2.05 -7.88
N PHE A 759 -19.03 3.17 -7.71
CA PHE A 759 -18.13 3.43 -6.59
C PHE A 759 -18.86 4.08 -5.41
N MET A 760 -19.70 5.08 -5.66
CA MET A 760 -20.38 5.91 -4.66
C MET A 760 -21.88 5.99 -4.97
N PRO A 761 -22.64 4.91 -4.71
CA PRO A 761 -24.04 4.83 -5.12
C PRO A 761 -24.97 5.81 -4.38
N THR A 762 -24.63 6.24 -3.17
CA THR A 762 -25.44 7.21 -2.40
C THR A 762 -25.18 8.62 -2.92
N THR A 763 -23.92 8.99 -3.12
CA THR A 763 -23.50 10.25 -3.71
C THR A 763 -24.04 10.40 -5.13
N ALA A 764 -23.94 9.35 -5.97
CA ALA A 764 -24.47 9.38 -7.33
C ALA A 764 -26.00 9.60 -7.36
N ARG A 765 -26.77 8.97 -6.45
CA ARG A 765 -28.21 9.24 -6.34
C ARG A 765 -28.50 10.68 -5.91
N ASN A 766 -27.69 11.25 -5.02
CA ASN A 766 -27.78 12.66 -4.67
C ASN A 766 -27.52 13.53 -5.91
N MET A 767 -26.45 13.24 -6.68
CA MET A 767 -26.15 13.94 -7.93
C MET A 767 -27.30 13.84 -8.94
N TYR A 768 -27.88 12.66 -9.14
CA TYR A 768 -29.05 12.49 -10.01
C TYR A 768 -30.26 13.32 -9.55
N SER A 769 -30.52 13.40 -8.25
CA SER A 769 -31.58 14.24 -7.70
C SER A 769 -31.33 15.73 -7.95
N GLN A 770 -30.08 16.20 -7.80
CA GLN A 770 -29.74 17.60 -8.08
C GLN A 770 -29.77 17.93 -9.58
N LEU A 771 -29.52 16.95 -10.43
CA LEU A 771 -29.63 17.06 -11.89
C LEU A 771 -31.06 16.87 -12.41
N ASN A 772 -31.99 16.43 -11.54
CA ASN A 772 -33.36 16.06 -11.89
C ASN A 772 -33.43 14.96 -12.97
N VAL A 773 -32.63 13.91 -12.81
CA VAL A 773 -32.63 12.71 -13.65
C VAL A 773 -32.87 11.45 -12.82
N ARG A 774 -33.41 10.39 -13.43
CA ARG A 774 -33.71 9.13 -12.71
C ARG A 774 -32.46 8.26 -12.48
N GLY A 775 -31.45 8.39 -13.34
CA GLY A 775 -30.24 7.57 -13.32
C GLY A 775 -29.46 7.75 -14.62
N GLY A 776 -28.46 6.89 -14.83
CA GLY A 776 -27.61 6.92 -16.01
C GLY A 776 -27.52 5.57 -16.72
N PHE A 777 -26.99 5.60 -17.94
CA PHE A 777 -26.78 4.43 -18.78
C PHE A 777 -25.40 4.53 -19.46
N ILE A 778 -24.70 3.41 -19.60
CA ILE A 778 -23.42 3.34 -20.30
C ILE A 778 -23.58 2.45 -21.54
N ASN A 779 -23.30 2.98 -22.72
CA ASN A 779 -23.19 2.15 -23.91
C ASN A 779 -21.80 1.54 -24.00
N SER A 780 -21.64 0.29 -23.58
CA SER A 780 -20.35 -0.40 -23.63
C SER A 780 -19.79 -0.55 -25.05
N ASP A 781 -20.67 -0.70 -26.04
CA ASP A 781 -20.28 -1.03 -27.42
C ASP A 781 -19.88 0.22 -28.20
N LYS A 782 -20.51 1.36 -27.87
CA LYS A 782 -20.18 2.68 -28.43
C LYS A 782 -20.15 3.73 -27.31
N PRO A 783 -19.08 3.76 -26.51
CA PRO A 783 -18.97 4.62 -25.33
C PRO A 783 -18.63 6.06 -25.73
N LEU A 784 -19.64 6.75 -26.26
CA LEU A 784 -19.59 8.17 -26.61
C LEU A 784 -20.64 8.94 -25.81
N ILE A 785 -20.27 10.14 -25.35
CA ILE A 785 -21.18 11.06 -24.70
C ILE A 785 -22.22 11.56 -25.71
N ARG A 786 -23.48 11.54 -25.28
CA ARG A 786 -24.65 12.10 -25.96
C ARG A 786 -25.14 13.33 -25.20
N THR A 787 -26.09 14.07 -25.75
CA THR A 787 -26.77 15.10 -24.95
C THR A 787 -27.62 14.40 -23.89
N LEU A 788 -27.15 14.43 -22.64
CA LEU A 788 -27.84 13.84 -21.47
C LEU A 788 -28.87 14.79 -20.89
N LEU A 789 -28.59 16.10 -20.94
CA LEU A 789 -29.46 17.17 -20.49
C LEU A 789 -29.70 18.12 -21.66
N PRO A 790 -30.86 18.03 -22.35
CA PRO A 790 -31.16 18.89 -23.48
C PRO A 790 -31.47 20.32 -23.06
N THR A 791 -31.36 21.26 -24.00
CA THR A 791 -31.81 22.65 -23.82
C THR A 791 -33.25 22.69 -23.28
N GLY A 792 -33.48 23.50 -22.25
CA GLY A 792 -34.79 23.61 -21.58
C GLY A 792 -35.01 22.59 -20.46
N HIS A 793 -34.11 21.62 -20.26
CA HIS A 793 -34.17 20.73 -19.09
C HIS A 793 -34.00 21.53 -17.81
N ARG A 794 -34.83 21.27 -16.80
CA ARG A 794 -34.77 21.95 -15.50
C ARG A 794 -34.07 21.08 -14.47
N ILE A 795 -32.92 21.54 -13.96
CA ILE A 795 -32.17 20.87 -12.90
C ILE A 795 -32.90 21.01 -11.55
N GLY A 796 -32.52 20.16 -10.59
CA GLY A 796 -32.96 20.22 -9.21
C GLY A 796 -32.22 21.29 -8.41
N LYS A 797 -32.27 21.18 -7.07
CA LYS A 797 -31.61 22.14 -6.17
C LYS A 797 -30.13 21.76 -5.96
N PRO A 798 -29.17 22.65 -6.27
CA PRO A 798 -27.76 22.40 -6.01
C PRO A 798 -27.45 22.27 -4.51
N ALA A 799 -26.55 21.35 -4.15
CA ALA A 799 -26.07 21.14 -2.79
C ALA A 799 -24.64 20.56 -2.77
N VAL A 800 -23.90 20.88 -1.71
CA VAL A 800 -22.52 20.38 -1.51
C VAL A 800 -22.52 18.86 -1.34
N LEU A 801 -21.65 18.16 -2.08
CA LEU A 801 -21.56 16.70 -2.07
C LEU A 801 -20.63 16.14 -0.98
N PHE A 802 -19.52 16.83 -0.71
CA PHE A 802 -18.45 16.32 0.15
C PHE A 802 -18.05 17.36 1.20
N THR A 803 -17.60 16.86 2.35
CA THR A 803 -17.06 17.68 3.43
C THR A 803 -15.57 17.41 3.59
N LYS A 804 -14.82 18.43 4.00
CA LYS A 804 -13.41 18.28 4.33
C LYS A 804 -13.25 17.34 5.52
N ILE A 805 -12.26 16.46 5.47
CA ILE A 805 -11.82 15.68 6.64
C ILE A 805 -10.68 16.46 7.30
N GLU A 806 -10.88 16.86 8.55
CA GLU A 806 -9.92 17.66 9.32
C GLU A 806 -8.81 16.80 9.94
N ASP A 807 -7.61 17.37 10.08
CA ASP A 807 -6.41 16.68 10.60
C ASP A 807 -6.65 16.11 12.00
N ALA A 808 -7.30 16.89 12.86
CA ALA A 808 -7.64 16.48 14.22
C ALA A 808 -8.51 15.21 14.25
N ARG A 809 -9.44 15.07 13.29
CA ARG A 809 -10.29 13.88 13.18
C ARG A 809 -9.49 12.66 12.73
N ILE A 810 -8.54 12.84 11.83
CA ILE A 810 -7.65 11.77 11.38
C ILE A 810 -6.76 11.27 12.51
N GLU A 811 -6.15 12.17 13.27
CA GLU A 811 -5.30 11.80 14.41
C GLU A 811 -6.10 11.03 15.48
N GLU A 812 -7.32 11.46 15.78
CA GLU A 812 -8.22 10.73 16.69
C GLU A 812 -8.50 9.29 16.21
N LEU A 813 -8.86 9.14 14.92
CA LEU A 813 -9.18 7.83 14.35
C LEU A 813 -7.93 6.94 14.24
N LYS A 814 -6.78 7.51 13.88
CA LYS A 814 -5.50 6.81 13.81
C LYS A 814 -5.08 6.27 15.16
N GLN A 815 -5.26 7.05 16.24
CA GLN A 815 -5.03 6.58 17.60
C GLN A 815 -6.00 5.48 18.00
N LYS A 816 -7.29 5.64 17.70
CA LYS A 816 -8.35 4.67 18.05
C LYS A 816 -8.12 3.29 17.42
N TYR A 817 -7.66 3.24 16.17
CA TYR A 817 -7.51 2.01 15.39
C TYR A 817 -6.06 1.55 15.20
N GLY A 818 -5.10 2.20 15.87
CA GLY A 818 -3.68 1.87 15.87
C GLY A 818 -3.28 0.68 16.76
N GLY A 819 -4.22 0.08 17.48
CA GLY A 819 -3.98 -1.01 18.44
C GLY A 819 -4.01 -0.57 19.90
N VAL A 820 -4.01 -1.55 20.82
CA VAL A 820 -3.84 -1.28 22.25
C VAL A 820 -2.46 -0.65 22.44
N GLN A 821 -2.44 0.67 22.66
CA GLN A 821 -1.29 1.31 23.28
C GLN A 821 -1.12 0.62 24.63
N GLN A 822 -0.12 -0.27 24.77
CA GLN A 822 0.28 -0.68 26.12
C GLN A 822 0.52 0.63 26.88
N ASP A 823 -0.22 0.82 27.97
CA ASP A 823 -0.10 1.95 28.87
C ASP A 823 1.39 2.31 29.00
N LYS A 824 1.76 3.47 28.45
CA LYS A 824 3.05 4.11 28.78
C LYS A 824 3.12 4.49 30.28
N ASP A 825 2.07 4.23 31.05
CA ASP A 825 1.91 4.53 32.47
C ASP A 825 1.99 3.34 33.44
N LYS A 826 2.36 2.13 33.00
CA LYS A 826 2.84 1.09 33.94
C LYS A 826 4.35 0.97 33.92
N SER A 827 5.00 2.08 34.27
CA SER A 827 6.31 2.01 34.92
C SER A 827 6.14 1.31 36.28
N PRO A 828 7.03 0.38 36.69
CA PRO A 828 6.97 -0.18 38.03
C PRO A 828 7.09 0.95 39.06
N ALA A 829 6.30 0.88 40.13
CA ALA A 829 6.31 1.85 41.23
C ALA A 829 7.74 2.18 41.70
N PRO A 830 8.04 3.43 42.07
CA PRO A 830 9.39 3.84 42.43
C PRO A 830 9.84 3.10 43.69
N VAL A 831 10.88 2.28 43.55
CA VAL A 831 11.61 1.72 44.68
C VAL A 831 12.33 2.88 45.36
N LYS A 832 11.94 3.20 46.60
CA LYS A 832 12.57 4.26 47.43
C LYS A 832 14.07 3.99 47.56
N ALA A 833 14.89 4.92 47.06
CA ALA A 833 16.32 4.93 47.33
C ALA A 833 16.61 5.48 48.75
N PRO A 834 17.76 5.13 49.37
CA PRO A 834 18.12 5.56 50.74
C PRO A 834 18.44 7.05 50.82
N GLN A 835 18.43 7.59 52.04
CA GLN A 835 18.63 9.01 52.38
C GLN A 835 19.91 9.63 51.79
N GLY A 836 19.83 10.91 51.45
CA GLY A 836 20.87 11.66 50.74
C GLY A 836 22.24 11.67 51.42
N PHE A 837 23.29 11.57 50.60
CA PHE A 837 24.68 11.49 51.04
C PHE A 837 25.24 12.86 51.43
N THR A 838 25.98 12.92 52.53
CA THR A 838 26.60 14.17 53.03
C THR A 838 28.01 14.41 52.49
N SER A 839 28.64 13.40 51.86
CA SER A 839 29.96 13.51 51.25
C SER A 839 29.98 12.97 49.81
N LEU A 840 30.76 13.61 48.95
CA LEU A 840 31.00 13.17 47.56
C LEU A 840 31.60 11.77 47.50
N LYS A 841 32.41 11.40 48.50
CA LYS A 841 33.12 10.12 48.54
C LYS A 841 32.16 8.97 48.83
N ASP A 842 31.17 9.18 49.70
CA ASP A 842 30.18 8.16 50.04
C ASP A 842 29.15 7.98 48.94
N ALA A 843 28.73 9.08 48.30
CA ALA A 843 27.87 9.04 47.11
C ALA A 843 28.55 8.28 45.96
N GLN A 844 29.85 8.51 45.74
CA GLN A 844 30.60 7.82 44.68
C GLN A 844 30.69 6.33 44.97
N LYS A 845 30.97 5.96 46.22
CA LYS A 845 31.04 4.56 46.65
C LYS A 845 29.71 3.83 46.45
N ALA A 846 28.59 4.45 46.82
CA ALA A 846 27.26 3.86 46.61
C ALA A 846 26.91 3.68 45.13
N VAL A 847 27.30 4.62 44.26
CA VAL A 847 27.17 4.49 42.80
C VAL A 847 27.99 3.31 42.29
N ASP A 848 29.22 3.14 42.77
CA ASP A 848 30.12 2.10 42.30
C ASP A 848 29.67 0.69 42.76
N GLU A 849 29.20 0.57 44.00
CA GLU A 849 28.63 -0.67 44.53
C GLU A 849 27.36 -1.08 43.78
N GLN A 850 26.45 -0.13 43.53
CA GLN A 850 25.23 -0.40 42.79
C GLN A 850 25.52 -0.72 41.31
N ALA A 851 26.55 -0.09 40.71
CA ALA A 851 27.01 -0.42 39.36
C ALA A 851 27.58 -1.84 39.28
N ALA A 852 28.33 -2.26 40.30
CA ALA A 852 28.85 -3.63 40.40
C ALA A 852 27.71 -4.65 40.53
N LYS A 853 26.69 -4.35 41.34
CA LYS A 853 25.49 -5.20 41.49
C LYS A 853 24.74 -5.37 40.17
N VAL A 854 24.48 -4.27 39.45
CA VAL A 854 23.84 -4.28 38.13
C VAL A 854 24.64 -5.13 37.12
N ARG A 855 25.97 -4.98 37.11
CA ARG A 855 26.84 -5.78 36.22
C ARG A 855 26.77 -7.27 36.56
N LYS A 856 26.77 -7.61 37.86
CA LYS A 856 26.69 -9.00 38.32
C LYS A 856 25.38 -9.66 37.89
N ILE A 857 24.24 -9.00 38.08
CA ILE A 857 22.92 -9.52 37.69
C ILE A 857 22.80 -9.65 36.16
N LYS A 858 23.34 -8.69 35.39
CA LYS A 858 23.37 -8.80 33.92
C LYS A 858 24.25 -9.94 33.44
N SER A 859 25.37 -10.18 34.11
CA SER A 859 26.30 -11.26 33.76
C SER A 859 25.78 -12.65 34.10
N SER A 860 24.82 -12.78 35.02
CA SER A 860 24.19 -14.07 35.36
C SER A 860 23.05 -14.47 34.40
N GLY A 861 22.80 -13.69 33.33
CA GLY A 861 21.77 -14.00 32.34
C GLY A 861 20.32 -13.76 32.82
N ALA A 862 20.14 -12.99 33.90
CA ALA A 862 18.81 -12.70 34.43
C ALA A 862 17.97 -11.88 33.43
N ASP A 863 16.67 -12.13 33.42
CA ASP A 863 15.71 -11.46 32.54
C ASP A 863 15.72 -9.93 32.77
N ARG A 864 15.37 -9.17 31.72
CA ARG A 864 15.33 -7.70 31.75
C ARG A 864 14.43 -7.16 32.86
N THR A 865 13.34 -7.85 33.17
CA THR A 865 12.43 -7.48 34.26
C THR A 865 13.10 -7.48 35.64
N VAL A 866 14.21 -8.23 35.81
CA VAL A 866 14.94 -8.37 37.08
C VAL A 866 16.07 -7.34 37.22
N TRP A 867 16.84 -7.07 36.18
CA TRP A 867 17.96 -6.12 36.28
C TRP A 867 17.59 -4.67 35.98
N GLN A 868 16.50 -4.42 35.24
CA GLN A 868 16.10 -3.06 34.86
C GLN A 868 15.75 -2.15 36.06
N PRO A 869 15.12 -2.64 37.15
CA PRO A 869 14.91 -1.83 38.36
C PRO A 869 16.22 -1.39 39.03
N GLU A 870 17.22 -2.28 39.10
CA GLU A 870 18.53 -1.98 39.72
C GLU A 870 19.35 -0.96 38.92
N VAL A 871 19.18 -0.95 37.58
CA VAL A 871 19.74 0.08 36.68
C VAL A 871 19.12 1.44 36.97
N ASN A 872 17.82 1.51 37.24
CA ASN A 872 17.15 2.77 37.53
C ASN A 872 17.61 3.36 38.86
N ILE A 873 17.84 2.53 39.88
CA ILE A 873 18.45 2.96 41.17
C ILE A 873 19.85 3.53 40.94
N LEU A 874 20.67 2.88 40.10
CA LEU A 874 22.01 3.37 39.76
C LEU A 874 21.98 4.74 39.08
N LEU A 875 21.01 4.98 38.20
CA LEU A 875 20.88 6.27 37.51
C LEU A 875 20.51 7.39 38.49
N GLU A 876 19.65 7.11 39.45
CA GLU A 876 19.27 8.10 40.46
C GLU A 876 20.43 8.42 41.42
N LEU A 877 21.19 7.41 41.86
CA LEU A 877 22.40 7.63 42.67
C LEU A 877 23.45 8.47 41.95
N LYS A 878 23.63 8.25 40.63
CA LYS A 878 24.53 9.07 39.80
C LYS A 878 24.06 10.52 39.71
N LYS A 879 22.74 10.73 39.65
CA LYS A 879 22.15 12.07 39.63
C LYS A 879 22.42 12.79 40.95
N GLN A 880 22.24 12.12 42.08
CA GLN A 880 22.56 12.67 43.40
C GLN A 880 24.05 13.01 43.56
N LEU A 881 24.95 12.12 43.11
CA LEU A 881 26.40 12.39 43.04
C LEU A 881 26.70 13.65 42.21
N GLN A 882 26.08 13.75 41.03
CA GLN A 882 26.29 14.88 40.14
C GLN A 882 25.84 16.20 40.77
N THR A 883 24.77 16.15 41.57
CA THR A 883 24.25 17.30 42.33
C THR A 883 25.19 17.69 43.47
N LEU A 884 25.85 16.71 44.13
CA LEU A 884 26.88 16.93 45.15
C LEU A 884 28.21 17.43 44.57
N SER A 885 28.50 17.17 43.29
CA SER A 885 29.77 17.53 42.63
C SER A 885 29.81 18.95 42.05
N GLN A 886 28.71 19.70 42.09
CA GLN A 886 28.70 21.08 41.63
C GLN A 886 29.27 22.02 42.71
N PRO A 887 30.14 22.99 42.35
CA PRO A 887 30.74 23.91 43.32
C PRO A 887 29.67 24.84 43.90
N ARG A 888 29.60 24.91 45.24
CA ARG A 888 28.82 25.92 45.94
C ARG A 888 29.49 27.28 45.78
N THR A 889 28.85 28.21 45.09
CA THR A 889 29.08 29.64 45.30
C THR A 889 28.33 30.06 46.57
N SER A 890 29.08 30.44 47.60
CA SER A 890 28.61 31.17 48.78
C SER A 890 28.84 32.67 48.50
N GLU A 891 28.01 33.64 48.92
CA GLU A 891 27.37 33.84 50.21
C GLU A 891 26.15 34.77 50.05
N SER A 892 24.98 34.38 50.57
CA SER A 892 24.35 34.96 51.78
C SER A 892 23.24 35.96 51.42
N ALA A 893 22.11 36.05 52.12
CA ALA A 893 21.78 35.54 53.44
C ALA A 893 20.25 35.35 53.60
N ALA A 894 19.94 34.41 54.51
CA ALA A 894 18.88 34.49 55.52
C ALA A 894 17.40 34.38 55.09
N THR A 895 16.79 33.23 55.41
CA THR A 895 15.70 33.05 56.42
C THR A 895 14.29 33.19 55.82
N ALA A 896 13.26 32.40 56.12
CA ALA A 896 13.03 31.24 56.96
C ALA A 896 11.72 30.57 56.45
N ALA A 897 11.40 29.37 56.97
CA ALA A 897 10.24 28.56 56.61
C ALA A 897 8.90 29.06 57.24
N PRO A 898 7.81 28.27 57.28
CA PRO A 898 6.65 28.33 56.39
C PRO A 898 5.35 28.77 57.12
N GLY A 899 4.31 29.18 56.38
CA GLY A 899 2.98 29.38 56.99
C GLY A 899 1.90 29.97 56.09
N GLU A 900 0.86 29.16 55.86
CA GLU A 900 -0.57 29.50 55.81
C GLU A 900 -1.15 30.62 54.90
N LYS A 901 -2.26 30.27 54.25
CA LYS A 901 -3.36 31.14 53.76
C LYS A 901 -3.74 32.21 54.80
N PRO A 902 -4.39 33.37 54.49
CA PRO A 902 -5.47 33.51 53.49
C PRO A 902 -5.65 34.89 52.79
N ALA A 903 -6.56 34.88 51.80
CA ALA A 903 -7.57 35.89 51.44
C ALA A 903 -7.32 37.42 51.47
N LYS A 904 -7.77 38.01 50.34
CA LYS A 904 -8.55 39.27 50.18
C LYS A 904 -7.84 40.62 50.09
N GLN A 905 -8.33 41.34 49.07
CA GLN A 905 -8.51 42.78 48.93
C GLN A 905 -7.36 43.62 48.35
N ALA A 906 -7.61 44.03 47.10
CA ALA A 906 -7.22 45.29 46.48
C ALA A 906 -7.71 46.50 47.32
N PRO A 907 -7.54 47.77 46.91
CA PRO A 907 -6.91 48.31 45.70
C PRO A 907 -6.08 49.60 45.95
N LYS A 908 -5.68 50.26 44.85
CA LYS A 908 -5.35 51.71 44.75
C LYS A 908 -4.01 52.09 45.41
N GLN A 909 -3.20 53.02 44.91
CA GLN A 909 -3.41 54.09 43.95
C GLN A 909 -2.00 54.57 43.54
N ALA A 910 -1.82 54.84 42.25
CA ALA A 910 -0.83 55.79 41.73
C ALA A 910 -1.15 57.22 42.27
N PRO A 911 -0.50 58.35 41.89
CA PRO A 911 0.47 58.54 40.79
C PRO A 911 1.52 59.65 41.06
N LYS A 912 2.17 60.12 39.97
CA LYS A 912 2.74 61.47 39.73
C LYS A 912 4.17 61.71 40.25
N GLN A 913 5.04 62.42 39.53
CA GLN A 913 4.94 63.15 38.25
C GLN A 913 6.34 63.57 37.77
N ALA A 914 6.47 63.68 36.44
CA ALA A 914 7.19 64.70 35.66
C ALA A 914 8.73 64.75 35.79
N THR A 915 9.54 64.90 34.74
CA THR A 915 9.45 65.65 33.47
C THR A 915 10.29 64.91 32.42
N GLY A 916 9.91 64.72 31.15
CA GLY A 916 9.97 65.71 30.07
C GLY A 916 11.11 65.38 29.10
N GLY A 917 10.87 65.42 27.77
CA GLY A 917 11.95 65.52 26.77
C GLY A 917 12.05 64.42 25.70
N ALA A 918 11.63 64.81 24.51
CA ALA A 918 11.66 64.17 23.19
C ALA A 918 12.90 63.34 22.72
N ALA A 919 12.57 62.42 21.80
CA ALA A 919 13.24 62.07 20.53
C ALA A 919 14.43 61.06 20.48
N VAL A 920 14.10 59.89 19.88
CA VAL A 920 14.76 59.19 18.74
C VAL A 920 16.29 59.16 18.67
N SER A 921 16.90 57.98 18.84
CA SER A 921 17.60 57.20 17.79
C SER A 921 18.53 56.10 18.36
N THR A 922 18.18 54.85 17.98
CA THR A 922 18.98 53.65 17.63
C THR A 922 20.28 53.20 18.36
N PRO A 923 20.47 51.85 18.53
CA PRO A 923 21.63 51.21 19.17
C PRO A 923 22.74 50.82 18.16
N PRO A 924 23.91 50.28 18.61
CA PRO A 924 24.08 48.82 18.48
C PRO A 924 24.98 48.09 19.52
N ALA A 925 24.78 46.76 19.53
CA ALA A 925 25.73 45.65 19.73
C ALA A 925 26.15 45.18 21.14
N THR A 926 25.90 43.90 21.41
CA THR A 926 26.45 43.09 22.52
C THR A 926 27.23 41.89 21.97
N ASN A 927 28.47 41.73 22.43
CA ASN A 927 29.37 40.59 22.19
C ASN A 927 29.18 39.47 23.25
N THR A 928 29.41 38.23 22.83
CA THR A 928 29.64 37.05 23.68
C THR A 928 31.07 36.53 23.44
N THR A 929 31.84 36.25 24.50
CA THR A 929 33.23 35.75 24.45
C THR A 929 33.32 34.21 24.38
N ALA A 930 34.20 33.71 23.51
CA ALA A 930 34.56 32.30 23.29
C ALA A 930 35.85 31.88 24.04
N ALA A 931 36.05 30.58 24.25
CA ALA A 931 37.26 29.99 24.86
C ALA A 931 38.48 30.02 23.91
N ASP A 932 39.69 30.04 24.47
CA ASP A 932 40.96 30.25 23.76
C ASP A 932 41.30 29.08 22.79
N PRO A 933 41.43 29.31 21.47
CA PRO A 933 41.64 28.26 20.48
C PRO A 933 42.94 27.46 20.60
N SER A 934 43.96 27.95 21.34
CA SER A 934 45.25 27.26 21.47
C SER A 934 45.16 25.96 22.28
N ASP A 935 44.33 25.94 23.33
CA ASP A 935 44.25 24.81 24.27
C ASP A 935 43.48 23.63 23.68
N VAL A 936 42.48 23.91 22.84
CA VAL A 936 41.72 22.88 22.11
C VAL A 936 42.63 22.16 21.11
N LYS A 937 43.46 22.93 20.38
CA LYS A 937 44.34 22.39 19.36
C LYS A 937 45.46 21.52 19.94
N ALA A 938 46.04 21.92 21.07
CA ALA A 938 47.04 21.12 21.78
C ALA A 938 46.45 19.78 22.27
N LEU A 939 45.22 19.80 22.78
CA LEU A 939 44.54 18.60 23.27
C LEU A 939 44.15 17.65 22.12
N GLU A 940 43.76 18.18 20.95
CA GLU A 940 43.51 17.40 19.75
C GLU A 940 44.76 16.68 19.22
N GLU A 941 45.92 17.36 19.25
CA GLU A 941 47.20 16.75 18.88
C GLU A 941 47.61 15.63 19.85
N GLU A 942 47.39 15.82 21.15
CA GLU A 942 47.68 14.81 22.17
C GLU A 942 46.78 13.56 22.01
N ILE A 943 45.49 13.75 21.68
CA ILE A 943 44.56 12.68 21.32
C ILE A 943 45.04 11.92 20.07
N ALA A 944 45.51 12.64 19.06
CA ALA A 944 45.99 12.02 17.82
C ALA A 944 47.25 11.17 18.06
N GLN A 945 48.21 11.68 18.83
CA GLN A 945 49.42 10.95 19.20
C GLN A 945 49.09 9.70 20.01
N GLN A 946 48.23 9.83 21.02
CA GLN A 946 47.81 8.71 21.86
C GLN A 946 47.01 7.66 21.07
N GLY A 947 46.21 8.09 20.10
CA GLY A 947 45.48 7.21 19.18
C GLY A 947 46.40 6.38 18.29
N ASN A 948 47.48 6.98 17.81
CA ASN A 948 48.49 6.28 17.01
C ASN A 948 49.30 5.29 17.85
N LYS A 949 49.64 5.63 19.10
CA LYS A 949 50.32 4.72 20.03
C LYS A 949 49.49 3.46 20.29
N VAL A 950 48.20 3.62 20.58
CA VAL A 950 47.25 2.51 20.75
C VAL A 950 47.18 1.63 19.50
N ARG A 951 47.15 2.24 18.31
CA ARG A 951 47.03 1.50 17.06
C ARG A 951 48.29 0.67 16.79
N LYS A 952 49.48 1.25 16.95
CA LYS A 952 50.75 0.53 16.80
C LYS A 952 50.88 -0.64 17.77
N LEU A 953 50.48 -0.48 19.04
CA LEU A 953 50.52 -1.56 20.02
C LEU A 953 49.54 -2.71 19.68
N LYS A 954 48.38 -2.39 19.11
CA LYS A 954 47.42 -3.41 18.64
C LYS A 954 47.87 -4.11 17.36
N GLU A 955 48.45 -3.38 16.42
CA GLU A 955 48.97 -3.92 15.15
C GLU A 955 50.20 -4.79 15.37
N ALA A 956 51.04 -4.47 16.36
CA ALA A 956 52.16 -5.30 16.79
C ALA A 956 51.71 -6.57 17.56
N ASN A 957 50.41 -6.86 17.62
CA ASN A 957 49.80 -8.00 18.32
C ASN A 957 50.24 -8.10 19.80
N SER A 958 50.54 -6.94 20.42
CA SER A 958 50.94 -6.89 21.83
C SER A 958 49.79 -7.37 22.72
N ASP A 959 50.13 -7.98 23.85
CA ASP A 959 49.13 -8.51 24.79
C ASP A 959 48.14 -7.42 25.20
N LYS A 960 46.88 -7.80 25.35
CA LYS A 960 45.78 -6.89 25.70
C LYS A 960 46.04 -6.12 26.99
N SER A 961 46.76 -6.72 27.94
CA SER A 961 47.19 -6.04 29.17
C SER A 961 48.05 -4.78 28.90
N VAL A 962 48.76 -4.72 27.77
CA VAL A 962 49.69 -3.64 27.42
C VAL A 962 49.00 -2.48 26.70
N TRP A 963 48.10 -2.75 25.76
CA TRP A 963 47.45 -1.66 24.99
C TRP A 963 46.14 -1.17 25.60
N GLN A 964 45.46 -1.96 26.45
CA GLN A 964 44.18 -1.58 27.04
C GLN A 964 44.25 -0.34 27.97
N PRO A 965 45.33 -0.13 28.77
CA PRO A 965 45.51 1.12 29.52
C PRO A 965 45.63 2.34 28.59
N GLU A 966 46.37 2.21 27.49
CA GLU A 966 46.59 3.28 26.52
C GLU A 966 45.30 3.68 25.78
N VAL A 967 44.40 2.70 25.51
CA VAL A 967 43.04 2.95 24.99
C VAL A 967 42.19 3.74 26.00
N SER A 968 42.34 3.44 27.28
CA SER A 968 41.58 4.11 28.34
C SER A 968 42.04 5.57 28.49
N LEU A 969 43.35 5.82 28.41
CA LEU A 969 43.91 7.17 28.38
C LEU A 969 43.41 7.95 27.16
N LEU A 970 43.42 7.35 25.96
CA LEU A 970 42.88 7.98 24.75
C LEU A 970 41.41 8.42 24.91
N LEU A 971 40.58 7.57 25.52
CA LEU A 971 39.17 7.89 25.74
C LEU A 971 39.00 9.05 26.73
N SER A 972 39.80 9.11 27.79
CA SER A 972 39.76 10.22 28.75
C SER A 972 40.14 11.56 28.11
N LEU A 973 41.16 11.59 27.25
CA LEU A 973 41.57 12.80 26.52
C LEU A 973 40.44 13.29 25.60
N LYS A 974 39.80 12.38 24.85
CA LYS A 974 38.64 12.71 24.00
C LYS A 974 37.46 13.24 24.79
N GLN A 975 37.24 12.71 25.99
CA GLN A 975 36.16 13.16 26.87
C GLN A 975 36.44 14.56 27.42
N LYS A 976 37.71 14.88 27.69
CA LYS A 976 38.16 16.22 28.10
C LYS A 976 37.99 17.24 26.97
N LEU A 977 38.30 16.87 25.73
CA LEU A 977 38.03 17.71 24.54
C LEU A 977 36.53 17.99 24.40
N ALA A 978 35.68 16.96 24.53
CA ALA A 978 34.24 17.09 24.45
C ALA A 978 33.64 18.00 25.54
N SER A 979 34.20 17.99 26.75
CA SER A 979 33.78 18.93 27.79
C SER A 979 34.18 20.38 27.52
N LEU A 980 35.29 20.61 26.79
CA LEU A 980 35.74 21.95 26.42
C LEU A 980 34.99 22.51 25.20
N THR A 981 34.60 21.65 24.26
CA THR A 981 33.94 22.06 23.00
C THR A 981 32.42 21.87 23.01
N GLY A 982 31.87 21.19 24.02
CA GLY A 982 30.43 20.93 24.14
C GLY A 982 29.89 19.84 23.21
N ILE A 983 30.74 19.16 22.43
CA ILE A 983 30.33 18.17 21.43
C ILE A 983 30.50 16.74 22.00
N PRO A 984 29.45 15.90 22.10
CA PRO A 984 29.55 14.55 22.69
C PRO A 984 30.35 13.56 21.84
N VAL A 985 31.15 12.69 22.47
CA VAL A 985 31.92 11.61 21.80
C VAL A 985 31.06 10.36 21.61
N ALA A 986 30.96 9.86 20.37
CA ALA A 986 30.21 8.64 20.03
C ALA A 986 30.88 7.35 20.53
N ALA A 987 30.07 6.39 21.02
CA ALA A 987 30.52 5.09 21.54
C ALA A 987 30.65 4.01 20.44
N PRO A 988 31.57 3.02 20.56
CA PRO A 988 31.87 2.06 19.49
C PRO A 988 30.92 0.85 19.45
N ALA A 989 30.52 0.45 18.24
CA ALA A 989 29.66 -0.70 17.97
C ALA A 989 30.38 -2.06 18.16
N GLY A 990 29.77 -2.98 18.90
CA GLY A 990 30.28 -4.33 19.15
C GLY A 990 29.95 -5.31 18.02
N GLY A 991 30.95 -6.08 17.58
CA GLY A 991 30.84 -7.07 16.50
C GLY A 991 30.20 -8.40 16.93
N GLY A 992 29.27 -8.89 16.11
CA GLY A 992 28.65 -10.21 16.20
C GLY A 992 29.33 -11.25 15.30
N LYS A 993 29.63 -12.42 15.85
CA LYS A 993 30.32 -13.56 15.24
C LYS A 993 29.45 -14.28 14.17
N LYS A 994 30.04 -14.58 13.00
CA LYS A 994 29.55 -15.59 12.03
C LYS A 994 29.71 -17.01 12.59
N LYS A 995 28.66 -17.83 12.54
CA LYS A 995 28.74 -19.30 12.50
C LYS A 995 28.16 -19.75 11.15
N GLY A 996 28.97 -20.46 10.37
CA GLY A 996 28.60 -20.96 9.06
C GLY A 996 27.79 -22.25 9.10
N ASN A 997 27.26 -22.63 7.94
CA ASN A 997 27.01 -24.03 7.65
C ASN A 997 27.23 -24.33 6.17
N LYS A 998 27.95 -25.43 5.94
CA LYS A 998 28.27 -26.07 4.67
C LYS A 998 27.02 -26.75 4.10
N LYS A 999 26.63 -26.42 2.87
CA LYS A 999 26.63 -27.32 1.69
C LYS A 999 26.02 -26.58 0.51
#